data_AF-A2DSA8-F1
#
_entry.id   AF-A2DSA8-F1
#
_cell.length_a   1.000
_cell.length_b   1.000
_cell.length_c   1.000
_cell.angle_alpha   90.00
_cell.angle_beta   90.00
_cell.angle_gamma   90.00
#
_symmetry.space_group_name_H-M   'P 1'
#
loop_
_entity.id
_entity.type
_entity.pdbx_description
1 polymer ?
#
loop_
_entity_poly.entity_id
_entity_poly.type
_entity_poly.pdbx_seq_one_letter_code
_entity_poly.pdbx_strand_id
1 'polypeptide(L)'
;MHLGTFCEALESKKENTVAFDKAYLDIISTFSIGTFEFASLSNDPSLESFIQLIIEPFSRINPESQESITFTEAITKFLKSFSISSPSVHNCLANHFPFHKVIETISNNTPPEIQKQLLELTAIISDGILNQPDKEQYGDMFHELVHLLTERSCSSFALCTISSLLRSRPLFLTFVRTSPDLKTFRDLAMASLSSDDHLTVLSALSSLLCIFPRSIDGNTVKAAALHAISVSGDNILILKCAIHLLTDISVVAILTEEEIKQISEAAVSSVAIKSMLLFNCLNRIIINRESNFLLTFEEVSIDSVIDAMVSTPYGFVSHEILMMIEQLYFQNTNLFDKLEDTVSHITKSLRILSSPPSTLDYELLEGAATILKFFSQSEKLIMNVKSTLEKYEEQIFVAFQRQIESSEPYVSLIFFLFISFTSYHIDSWRKRLRLVIIDSQFSALLAHVIENMTDRKALLDAVTALSQISKLEIGDKTADSSVLFDSIISGFMTINLRSKEEKKKVEMSVDGKVEEVNKATESLKARIECHELEIQSLYTKNEDLQAENDEMKQKIEELEKELKNSKEENEKLNQTNADLQSKLDKELAKTQDLTTENLQLKASNSQQKQKIDELTKSVEEYKQQIQNHVKTERENAAYEVKVGELQGKIDMITKKNNELTVSNESLKNKLKDLKAEFATKSDDFHNIDVEREKASIEINNLKVELRQSEDARKNIHDKSRLLKEKLRETIKVLEEMHQVQVENRREIADLERRNAELMAALTNMEADKKQFELITQFVHRITDESPIPPEQLLTMLDESKN
;
A
#
# COMPACT_ATOMS: atom_id res chain seq x y z
N MET A 1 -0.34 4.80 -27.68
CA MET A 1 -1.41 5.43 -26.87
C MET A 1 -1.00 5.24 -25.43
N HIS A 2 -0.67 6.32 -24.73
CA HIS A 2 0.27 6.26 -23.60
C HIS A 2 -0.43 6.10 -22.26
N LEU A 3 0.06 5.16 -21.46
CA LEU A 3 -0.33 4.95 -20.05
C LEU A 3 -0.33 6.26 -19.25
N GLY A 4 0.42 7.29 -19.69
CA GLY A 4 0.41 8.64 -19.14
C GLY A 4 -0.97 9.27 -18.97
N THR A 5 -1.93 9.03 -19.87
CA THR A 5 -3.31 9.56 -19.70
C THR A 5 -4.05 8.91 -18.53
N PHE A 6 -3.80 7.62 -18.27
CA PHE A 6 -4.32 6.94 -17.08
C PHE A 6 -3.59 7.40 -15.82
N CYS A 7 -2.27 7.63 -15.90
CA CYS A 7 -1.49 8.19 -14.79
C CYS A 7 -2.02 9.56 -14.37
N GLU A 8 -2.22 10.49 -15.30
CA GLU A 8 -2.77 11.83 -15.02
C GLU A 8 -4.17 11.75 -14.38
N ALA A 9 -5.03 10.84 -14.84
CA ALA A 9 -6.36 10.64 -14.30
C ALA A 9 -6.36 10.08 -12.87
N LEU A 10 -5.39 9.22 -12.53
CA LEU A 10 -5.21 8.66 -11.19
C LEU A 10 -4.52 9.66 -10.25
N GLU A 11 -3.45 10.32 -10.70
CA GLU A 11 -2.70 11.31 -9.92
C GLU A 11 -3.57 12.49 -9.51
N SER A 12 -4.39 13.02 -10.43
CA SER A 12 -5.32 14.13 -10.13
C SER A 12 -6.36 13.81 -9.05
N LYS A 13 -6.56 12.52 -8.73
CA LYS A 13 -7.53 12.05 -7.74
C LYS A 13 -6.87 11.39 -6.52
N LYS A 14 -5.53 11.38 -6.44
CA LYS A 14 -4.77 10.66 -5.41
C LYS A 14 -5.15 11.03 -3.97
N GLU A 15 -5.46 12.30 -3.73
CA GLU A 15 -5.86 12.81 -2.40
C GLU A 15 -7.27 12.36 -1.97
N ASN A 16 -8.12 11.90 -2.90
CA ASN A 16 -9.49 11.47 -2.62
C ASN A 16 -9.64 9.98 -2.95
N THR A 17 -9.56 9.14 -1.91
CA THR A 17 -9.63 7.67 -2.00
C THR A 17 -10.82 7.17 -2.80
N VAL A 18 -12.02 7.69 -2.54
CA VAL A 18 -13.25 7.24 -3.23
C VAL A 18 -13.23 7.62 -4.72
N ALA A 19 -12.75 8.82 -5.04
CA ALA A 19 -12.63 9.27 -6.43
C ALA A 19 -11.53 8.49 -7.18
N PHE A 20 -10.44 8.18 -6.50
CA PHE A 20 -9.34 7.36 -7.01
C PHE A 20 -9.82 5.94 -7.33
N ASP A 21 -10.47 5.27 -6.36
CA ASP A 21 -10.92 3.89 -6.50
C ASP A 21 -11.93 3.76 -7.65
N LYS A 22 -12.85 4.72 -7.79
CA LYS A 22 -13.77 4.78 -8.93
C LYS A 22 -13.04 4.95 -10.25
N ALA A 23 -12.08 5.88 -10.34
CA ALA A 23 -11.30 6.10 -11.55
C ALA A 23 -10.49 4.85 -11.94
N TYR A 24 -9.96 4.13 -10.96
CA TYR A 24 -9.26 2.88 -11.19
C TYR A 24 -10.23 1.78 -11.69
N LEU A 25 -11.40 1.59 -11.07
CA LEU A 25 -12.39 0.64 -11.59
C LEU A 25 -12.84 0.98 -13.03
N ASP A 26 -13.02 2.27 -13.34
CA ASP A 26 -13.30 2.73 -14.69
C ASP A 26 -12.15 2.34 -15.65
N ILE A 27 -10.89 2.57 -15.24
CA ILE A 27 -9.71 2.14 -16.01
C ILE A 27 -9.73 0.62 -16.23
N ILE A 28 -9.89 -0.19 -15.19
CA ILE A 28 -9.96 -1.67 -15.30
C ILE A 28 -11.05 -2.09 -16.29
N SER A 29 -12.23 -1.45 -16.24
CA SER A 29 -13.34 -1.77 -17.12
C SER A 29 -13.08 -1.43 -18.60
N THR A 30 -12.27 -0.39 -18.84
CA THR A 30 -11.85 0.03 -20.19
C THR A 30 -10.59 -0.67 -20.68
N PHE A 31 -9.82 -1.29 -19.77
CA PHE A 31 -8.54 -1.92 -20.06
C PHE A 31 -8.77 -3.36 -20.56
N SER A 32 -8.97 -3.55 -21.86
CA SER A 32 -8.98 -4.88 -22.46
C SER A 32 -7.57 -5.36 -22.76
N ILE A 33 -7.07 -6.33 -21.98
CA ILE A 33 -5.73 -6.93 -22.12
C ILE A 33 -5.49 -7.52 -23.53
N GLY A 34 -6.55 -7.83 -24.29
CA GLY A 34 -6.46 -8.32 -25.68
C GLY A 34 -6.41 -7.25 -26.79
N THR A 35 -6.59 -5.97 -26.48
CA THR A 35 -6.56 -4.88 -27.49
C THR A 35 -5.24 -4.12 -27.55
N PHE A 36 -4.34 -4.34 -26.60
CA PHE A 36 -3.04 -3.68 -26.57
C PHE A 36 -1.99 -4.57 -27.25
N GLU A 37 -1.24 -4.02 -28.20
CA GLU A 37 -0.01 -4.66 -28.66
C GLU A 37 0.96 -4.68 -27.47
N PHE A 38 1.29 -5.88 -26.95
CA PHE A 38 2.14 -6.04 -25.75
C PHE A 38 3.51 -5.35 -25.88
N ALA A 39 3.98 -5.19 -27.11
CA ALA A 39 5.10 -4.36 -27.53
C ALA A 39 5.04 -2.91 -27.04
N SER A 40 3.87 -2.29 -27.20
CA SER A 40 3.65 -0.88 -26.90
C SER A 40 3.66 -0.60 -25.40
N LEU A 41 3.32 -1.59 -24.59
CA LEU A 41 3.22 -1.44 -23.14
C LEU A 41 4.57 -1.59 -22.45
N SER A 42 5.41 -2.52 -22.91
CA SER A 42 6.74 -2.77 -22.33
C SER A 42 7.72 -1.61 -22.59
N ASN A 43 7.50 -0.86 -23.67
CA ASN A 43 8.30 0.30 -24.06
C ASN A 43 7.65 1.65 -23.67
N ASP A 44 6.53 1.64 -22.95
CA ASP A 44 5.87 2.88 -22.53
C ASP A 44 6.63 3.52 -21.36
N PRO A 45 7.12 4.77 -21.49
CA PRO A 45 7.86 5.45 -20.42
C PRO A 45 7.01 5.69 -19.16
N SER A 46 5.69 5.63 -19.26
CA SER A 46 4.76 5.77 -18.14
C SER A 46 4.40 4.44 -17.47
N LEU A 47 4.92 3.29 -17.92
CA LEU A 47 4.62 1.98 -17.33
C LEU A 47 4.94 1.92 -15.83
N GLU A 48 6.09 2.42 -15.42
CA GLU A 48 6.52 2.40 -14.02
C GLU A 48 5.61 3.26 -13.14
N SER A 49 5.32 4.51 -13.56
CA SER A 49 4.40 5.40 -12.86
C SER A 49 3.00 4.81 -12.77
N PHE A 50 2.52 4.20 -13.86
CA PHE A 50 1.23 3.51 -13.88
C PHE A 50 1.19 2.38 -12.85
N ILE A 51 2.23 1.53 -12.83
CA ILE A 51 2.35 0.42 -11.87
C ILE A 51 2.36 0.91 -10.41
N GLN A 52 3.09 1.98 -10.12
CA GLN A 52 3.09 2.57 -8.76
C GLN A 52 1.69 3.04 -8.34
N LEU A 53 0.93 3.66 -9.24
CA LEU A 53 -0.42 4.15 -8.95
C LEU A 53 -1.41 2.99 -8.76
N ILE A 54 -1.37 1.95 -9.60
CA ILE A 54 -2.30 0.81 -9.49
C ILE A 54 -1.99 -0.10 -8.30
N ILE A 55 -0.78 -0.07 -7.75
CA ILE A 55 -0.41 -0.81 -6.54
C ILE A 55 -0.78 -0.03 -5.26
N GLU A 56 -0.92 1.30 -5.32
CA GLU A 56 -1.23 2.16 -4.17
C GLU A 56 -2.40 1.66 -3.29
N PRO A 57 -3.52 1.15 -3.86
CA PRO A 57 -4.60 0.55 -3.07
C PRO A 57 -4.18 -0.54 -2.08
N PHE A 58 -3.14 -1.34 -2.38
CA PHE A 58 -2.67 -2.40 -1.48
C PHE A 58 -2.09 -1.86 -0.18
N SER A 59 -1.70 -0.59 -0.13
CA SER A 59 -1.25 0.06 1.11
C SER A 59 -2.42 0.49 2.02
N ARG A 60 -3.67 0.40 1.55
CA ARG A 60 -4.87 0.89 2.25
C ARG A 60 -5.96 -0.17 2.39
N ILE A 61 -5.63 -1.45 2.26
CA ILE A 61 -6.60 -2.54 2.39
C ILE A 61 -7.20 -2.51 3.80
N ASN A 62 -8.52 -2.41 3.88
CA ASN A 62 -9.24 -2.50 5.14
C ASN A 62 -10.11 -3.78 5.14
N PRO A 63 -9.67 -4.84 5.84
CA PRO A 63 -10.38 -6.13 5.84
C PRO A 63 -11.77 -6.06 6.50
N GLU A 64 -12.09 -5.00 7.24
CA GLU A 64 -13.40 -4.82 7.89
C GLU A 64 -14.47 -4.19 6.97
N SER A 65 -14.09 -3.66 5.80
CA SER A 65 -15.00 -2.96 4.89
C SER A 65 -15.36 -3.78 3.65
N GLN A 66 -16.65 -4.07 3.45
CA GLN A 66 -17.14 -4.81 2.28
C GLN A 66 -16.84 -4.10 0.94
N GLU A 67 -16.82 -2.77 0.94
CA GLU A 67 -16.43 -1.98 -0.24
C GLU A 67 -14.94 -2.14 -0.54
N SER A 68 -14.09 -2.12 0.49
CA SER A 68 -12.64 -2.35 0.36
C SER A 68 -12.34 -3.77 -0.13
N ILE A 69 -13.09 -4.76 0.37
CA ILE A 69 -13.04 -6.15 -0.07
C ILE A 69 -13.32 -6.28 -1.57
N THR A 70 -14.48 -5.76 -2.02
CA THR A 70 -14.93 -5.88 -3.41
C THR A 70 -13.94 -5.18 -4.38
N PHE A 71 -13.41 -4.04 -3.95
CA PHE A 71 -12.39 -3.31 -4.70
C PHE A 71 -11.06 -4.09 -4.78
N THR A 72 -10.62 -4.66 -3.66
CA THR A 72 -9.38 -5.46 -3.58
C THR A 72 -9.47 -6.70 -4.48
N GLU A 73 -10.62 -7.37 -4.54
CA GLU A 73 -10.85 -8.51 -5.44
C GLU A 73 -10.73 -8.11 -6.92
N ALA A 74 -11.37 -6.99 -7.30
CA ALA A 74 -11.32 -6.49 -8.68
C ALA A 74 -9.89 -6.16 -9.11
N ILE A 75 -9.14 -5.46 -8.25
CA ILE A 75 -7.74 -5.12 -8.49
C ILE A 75 -6.88 -6.38 -8.56
N THR A 76 -7.03 -7.29 -7.59
CA THR A 76 -6.23 -8.51 -7.53
C THR A 76 -6.42 -9.36 -8.79
N LYS A 77 -7.66 -9.50 -9.26
CA LYS A 77 -7.96 -10.21 -10.51
C LYS A 77 -7.33 -9.54 -11.72
N PHE A 78 -7.42 -8.21 -11.82
CA PHE A 78 -6.78 -7.44 -12.87
C PHE A 78 -5.26 -7.63 -12.85
N LEU A 79 -4.61 -7.44 -11.70
CA LEU A 79 -3.16 -7.56 -11.56
C LEU A 79 -2.64 -8.97 -11.85
N LYS A 80 -3.39 -10.03 -11.52
CA LYS A 80 -3.03 -11.41 -11.92
C LYS A 80 -2.95 -11.54 -13.44
N SER A 81 -3.98 -11.06 -14.14
CA SER A 81 -4.00 -11.11 -15.62
C SER A 81 -2.95 -10.19 -16.24
N PHE A 82 -2.69 -9.04 -15.61
CA PHE A 82 -1.72 -8.06 -16.08
C PHE A 82 -0.27 -8.51 -15.84
N SER A 83 0.04 -9.14 -14.71
CA SER A 83 1.37 -9.70 -14.47
C SER A 83 1.71 -10.83 -15.44
N ILE A 84 0.71 -11.60 -15.89
CA ILE A 84 0.90 -12.71 -16.84
C ILE A 84 0.89 -12.21 -18.30
N SER A 85 0.74 -10.91 -18.56
CA SER A 85 0.68 -10.40 -19.93
C SER A 85 2.06 -10.16 -20.56
N SER A 86 3.04 -9.69 -19.78
CA SER A 86 4.40 -9.43 -20.25
C SER A 86 5.42 -9.58 -19.10
N PRO A 87 6.64 -10.08 -19.37
CA PRO A 87 7.72 -10.15 -18.37
C PRO A 87 8.13 -8.78 -17.83
N SER A 88 8.09 -7.73 -18.66
CA SER A 88 8.43 -6.37 -18.23
C SER A 88 7.41 -5.83 -17.23
N VAL A 89 6.12 -6.11 -17.46
CA VAL A 89 5.04 -5.79 -16.51
C VAL A 89 5.22 -6.58 -15.23
N HIS A 90 5.48 -7.88 -15.34
CA HIS A 90 5.72 -8.76 -14.20
C HIS A 90 6.84 -8.24 -13.30
N ASN A 91 7.99 -7.92 -13.88
CA ASN A 91 9.15 -7.43 -13.14
C ASN A 91 8.92 -6.04 -12.54
N CYS A 92 8.27 -5.14 -13.27
CA CYS A 92 7.97 -3.81 -12.76
C CYS A 92 6.94 -3.87 -11.62
N LEU A 93 5.91 -4.71 -11.75
CA LEU A 93 4.94 -4.97 -10.70
C LEU A 93 5.63 -5.53 -9.45
N ALA A 94 6.51 -6.53 -9.63
CA ALA A 94 7.29 -7.11 -8.54
C ALA A 94 8.13 -6.05 -7.82
N ASN A 95 8.85 -5.20 -8.55
CA ASN A 95 9.70 -4.16 -7.97
C ASN A 95 8.97 -3.20 -7.02
N HIS A 96 7.70 -2.92 -7.30
CA HIS A 96 6.88 -1.93 -6.56
C HIS A 96 5.84 -2.55 -5.62
N PHE A 97 5.63 -3.87 -5.69
CA PHE A 97 4.61 -4.54 -4.87
C PHE A 97 4.98 -4.55 -3.38
N PRO A 98 4.12 -4.11 -2.46
CA PRO A 98 4.41 -4.02 -1.03
C PRO A 98 4.25 -5.39 -0.35
N PHE A 99 5.13 -6.34 -0.67
CA PHE A 99 5.09 -7.74 -0.22
C PHE A 99 4.82 -7.89 1.29
N HIS A 100 5.60 -7.19 2.12
CA HIS A 100 5.46 -7.25 3.58
C HIS A 100 4.06 -6.85 4.04
N LYS A 101 3.57 -5.67 3.63
CA LYS A 101 2.26 -5.15 4.04
C LYS A 101 1.12 -6.05 3.59
N VAL A 102 1.22 -6.62 2.40
CA VAL A 102 0.18 -7.52 1.87
C VAL A 102 0.15 -8.81 2.68
N ILE A 103 1.32 -9.39 3.02
CA ILE A 103 1.41 -10.60 3.85
C ILE A 103 0.87 -10.33 5.26
N GLU A 104 1.26 -9.21 5.88
CA GLU A 104 0.74 -8.75 7.17
C GLU A 104 -0.80 -8.59 7.16
N THR A 105 -1.34 -8.02 6.08
CA THR A 105 -2.78 -7.85 5.90
C THR A 105 -3.50 -9.20 5.75
N ILE A 106 -2.91 -10.14 5.02
CA ILE A 106 -3.46 -11.50 4.87
C ILE A 106 -3.58 -12.16 6.25
N SER A 107 -2.57 -11.99 7.11
CA SER A 107 -2.52 -12.56 8.46
C SER A 107 -3.54 -11.95 9.45
N ASN A 108 -3.99 -10.71 9.22
CA ASN A 108 -4.83 -9.92 10.15
C ASN A 108 -6.36 -10.01 9.87
N ASN A 109 -6.97 -11.18 10.08
CA ASN A 109 -8.45 -11.39 10.02
C ASN A 109 -9.14 -11.05 8.68
N THR A 110 -8.41 -11.14 7.56
CA THR A 110 -9.00 -11.02 6.22
C THR A 110 -9.89 -12.24 5.91
N PRO A 111 -11.04 -12.10 5.21
CA PRO A 111 -11.84 -13.23 4.78
C PRO A 111 -11.03 -14.29 3.98
N PRO A 112 -11.24 -15.60 4.20
CA PRO A 112 -10.44 -16.66 3.56
C PRO A 112 -10.38 -16.62 2.03
N GLU A 113 -11.45 -16.16 1.38
CA GLU A 113 -11.52 -16.04 -0.08
C GLU A 113 -10.57 -14.95 -0.61
N ILE A 114 -10.44 -13.84 0.11
CA ILE A 114 -9.55 -12.73 -0.25
C ILE A 114 -8.11 -13.08 0.14
N GLN A 115 -7.89 -13.70 1.30
CA GLN A 115 -6.57 -14.22 1.69
C GLN A 115 -6.00 -15.11 0.59
N LYS A 116 -6.81 -16.06 0.08
CA LYS A 116 -6.43 -16.92 -1.03
C LYS A 116 -6.08 -16.11 -2.29
N GLN A 117 -6.91 -15.12 -2.66
CA GLN A 117 -6.67 -14.33 -3.87
C GLN A 117 -5.41 -13.48 -3.79
N LEU A 118 -5.19 -12.80 -2.66
CA LEU A 118 -4.01 -11.98 -2.40
C LEU A 118 -2.76 -12.84 -2.37
N LEU A 119 -2.80 -13.99 -1.69
CA LEU A 119 -1.67 -14.89 -1.59
C LEU A 119 -1.32 -15.53 -2.94
N GLU A 120 -2.31 -15.83 -3.78
CA GLU A 120 -2.08 -16.27 -5.16
C GLU A 120 -1.39 -15.19 -6.01
N LEU A 121 -1.80 -13.91 -5.88
CA LEU A 121 -1.12 -12.80 -6.54
C LEU A 121 0.33 -12.67 -6.05
N THR A 122 0.55 -12.72 -4.73
CA THR A 122 1.88 -12.70 -4.12
C THR A 122 2.74 -13.87 -4.64
N ALA A 123 2.18 -15.07 -4.73
CA ALA A 123 2.87 -16.23 -5.28
C ALA A 123 3.26 -16.02 -6.75
N ILE A 124 2.38 -15.42 -7.57
CA ILE A 124 2.67 -15.11 -8.97
C ILE A 124 3.86 -14.17 -9.06
N ILE A 125 3.87 -13.08 -8.29
CA ILE A 125 4.84 -11.96 -8.40
C ILE A 125 6.19 -12.26 -7.70
N SER A 126 6.21 -13.16 -6.72
CA SER A 126 7.36 -13.42 -5.83
C SER A 126 8.69 -13.83 -6.51
N ASP A 127 8.66 -14.26 -7.76
CA ASP A 127 9.85 -14.61 -8.54
C ASP A 127 10.48 -13.43 -9.32
N GLY A 128 9.82 -12.27 -9.35
CA GLY A 128 10.33 -11.07 -10.03
C GLY A 128 11.50 -10.39 -9.29
N ILE A 129 12.09 -9.39 -9.96
CA ILE A 129 13.03 -8.45 -9.33
C ILE A 129 12.21 -7.62 -8.31
N LEU A 130 12.78 -7.38 -7.12
CA LEU A 130 12.12 -6.75 -5.96
C LEU A 130 13.18 -5.82 -5.39
N ASN A 131 12.76 -4.64 -4.93
CA ASN A 131 13.58 -3.86 -4.03
C ASN A 131 13.79 -4.66 -2.74
N GLN A 132 15.02 -4.70 -2.22
CA GLN A 132 15.34 -5.51 -1.06
C GLN A 132 14.62 -4.96 0.18
N PRO A 133 13.70 -5.72 0.82
CA PRO A 133 13.18 -5.33 2.13
C PRO A 133 14.31 -5.39 3.17
N ASP A 134 14.17 -4.60 4.23
CA ASP A 134 15.10 -4.59 5.35
C ASP A 134 15.17 -5.98 6.01
N LYS A 135 16.31 -6.31 6.62
CA LYS A 135 16.56 -7.64 7.22
C LYS A 135 15.48 -8.05 8.25
N GLU A 136 14.92 -7.09 8.97
CA GLU A 136 13.86 -7.30 9.97
C GLU A 136 12.53 -7.73 9.33
N GLN A 137 12.18 -7.17 8.17
CA GLN A 137 10.94 -7.47 7.44
C GLN A 137 10.90 -8.90 6.89
N TYR A 138 12.07 -9.54 6.67
CA TYR A 138 12.10 -10.95 6.28
C TYR A 138 11.67 -11.90 7.41
N GLY A 139 11.88 -11.50 8.66
CA GLY A 139 11.53 -12.29 9.83
C GLY A 139 10.04 -12.45 9.99
N ASP A 140 9.35 -11.31 10.09
CA ASP A 140 7.90 -11.26 10.25
C ASP A 140 7.20 -11.93 9.04
N MET A 141 7.65 -11.61 7.83
CA MET A 141 7.11 -12.20 6.61
C MET A 141 7.27 -13.73 6.56
N PHE A 142 8.44 -14.28 6.92
CA PHE A 142 8.62 -15.74 6.92
C PHE A 142 7.78 -16.41 8.00
N HIS A 143 7.72 -15.82 9.20
CA HIS A 143 6.91 -16.34 10.30
C HIS A 143 5.43 -16.43 9.91
N GLU A 144 4.89 -15.36 9.33
CA GLU A 144 3.50 -15.32 8.85
C GLU A 144 3.23 -16.31 7.72
N LEU A 145 4.13 -16.40 6.73
CA LEU A 145 3.99 -17.39 5.65
C LEU A 145 3.99 -18.82 6.19
N VAL A 146 4.81 -19.13 7.20
CA VAL A 146 4.83 -20.44 7.88
C VAL A 146 3.52 -20.67 8.63
N HIS A 147 2.96 -19.66 9.28
CA HIS A 147 1.64 -19.76 9.94
C HIS A 147 0.54 -20.09 8.92
N LEU A 148 0.53 -19.43 7.77
CA LEU A 148 -0.44 -19.67 6.68
C LEU A 148 -0.35 -21.08 6.05
N LEU A 149 0.73 -21.84 6.30
CA LEU A 149 0.83 -23.24 5.88
C LEU A 149 -0.15 -24.17 6.63
N THR A 150 -0.59 -23.76 7.82
CA THR A 150 -1.56 -24.54 8.60
C THR A 150 -2.99 -24.44 8.04
N GLU A 151 -3.26 -23.44 7.21
CA GLU A 151 -4.55 -23.22 6.57
C GLU A 151 -4.63 -23.91 5.20
N ARG A 152 -5.55 -24.87 5.06
CA ARG A 152 -5.66 -25.72 3.85
C ARG A 152 -5.93 -24.93 2.55
N SER A 153 -6.61 -23.78 2.62
CA SER A 153 -6.94 -22.95 1.45
C SER A 153 -5.77 -22.09 0.96
N CYS A 154 -4.79 -21.81 1.82
CA CYS A 154 -3.72 -20.86 1.60
C CYS A 154 -2.34 -21.55 1.48
N SER A 155 -2.21 -22.77 2.02
CA SER A 155 -0.94 -23.49 2.12
C SER A 155 -0.19 -23.65 0.79
N SER A 156 -0.90 -23.93 -0.31
CA SER A 156 -0.28 -24.09 -1.63
C SER A 156 0.39 -22.80 -2.13
N PHE A 157 -0.29 -21.66 -1.98
CA PHE A 157 0.23 -20.35 -2.40
C PHE A 157 1.30 -19.83 -1.44
N ALA A 158 1.18 -20.09 -0.14
CA ALA A 158 2.22 -19.76 0.84
C ALA A 158 3.51 -20.56 0.55
N LEU A 159 3.42 -21.87 0.33
CA LEU A 159 4.57 -22.69 -0.09
C LEU A 159 5.16 -22.18 -1.41
N CYS A 160 4.33 -21.84 -2.38
CA CYS A 160 4.79 -21.33 -3.67
C CYS A 160 5.53 -20.01 -3.50
N THR A 161 5.00 -19.10 -2.68
CA THR A 161 5.63 -17.81 -2.35
C THR A 161 6.99 -18.02 -1.67
N ILE A 162 7.06 -18.87 -0.65
CA ILE A 162 8.33 -19.22 0.02
C ILE A 162 9.33 -19.79 -1.01
N SER A 163 8.91 -20.79 -1.80
CA SER A 163 9.73 -21.42 -2.85
C SER A 163 10.35 -20.40 -3.80
N SER A 164 9.55 -19.45 -4.29
CA SER A 164 10.00 -18.43 -5.23
C SER A 164 10.95 -17.42 -4.57
N LEU A 165 10.62 -16.95 -3.37
CA LEU A 165 11.48 -16.02 -2.60
C LEU A 165 12.84 -16.64 -2.27
N LEU A 166 12.90 -17.94 -1.94
CA LEU A 166 14.17 -18.63 -1.67
C LEU A 166 15.14 -18.57 -2.86
N ARG A 167 14.64 -18.53 -4.09
CA ARG A 167 15.46 -18.47 -5.32
C ARG A 167 15.72 -17.06 -5.81
N SER A 168 14.70 -16.20 -5.76
CA SER A 168 14.85 -14.81 -6.17
C SER A 168 15.67 -13.98 -5.16
N ARG A 169 15.82 -14.45 -3.92
CA ARG A 169 16.48 -13.72 -2.81
C ARG A 169 17.53 -14.58 -2.07
N PRO A 170 18.82 -14.44 -2.41
CA PRO A 170 19.90 -15.09 -1.65
C PRO A 170 19.92 -14.74 -0.15
N LEU A 171 19.55 -13.50 0.20
CA LEU A 171 19.44 -13.04 1.59
C LEU A 171 18.29 -13.72 2.35
N PHE A 172 17.14 -13.90 1.71
CA PHE A 172 16.01 -14.62 2.30
C PHE A 172 16.36 -16.09 2.55
N LEU A 173 16.99 -16.76 1.59
CA LEU A 173 17.48 -18.13 1.77
C LEU A 173 18.45 -18.24 2.96
N THR A 174 19.38 -17.30 3.07
CA THR A 174 20.33 -17.25 4.18
C THR A 174 19.61 -17.05 5.52
N PHE A 175 18.62 -16.14 5.54
CA PHE A 175 17.78 -15.90 6.72
C PHE A 175 17.00 -17.14 7.13
N VAL A 176 16.25 -17.75 6.21
CA VAL A 176 15.42 -18.95 6.47
C VAL A 176 16.26 -20.10 7.04
N ARG A 177 17.49 -20.31 6.53
CA ARG A 177 18.43 -21.32 7.06
C ARG A 177 18.86 -21.08 8.51
N THR A 178 18.74 -19.86 9.00
CA THR A 178 19.07 -19.47 10.38
C THR A 178 17.84 -19.16 11.25
N SER A 179 16.64 -19.23 10.67
CA SER A 179 15.39 -18.87 11.35
C SER A 179 14.98 -19.92 12.39
N PRO A 180 14.42 -19.51 13.55
CA PRO A 180 13.85 -20.44 14.53
C PRO A 180 12.69 -21.29 13.94
N ASP A 181 11.96 -20.76 12.96
CA ASP A 181 10.81 -21.44 12.35
C ASP A 181 11.19 -22.50 11.30
N LEU A 182 12.48 -22.64 10.98
CA LEU A 182 12.97 -23.57 9.95
C LEU A 182 12.52 -25.01 10.20
N LYS A 183 12.52 -25.45 11.47
CA LYS A 183 12.11 -26.81 11.82
C LYS A 183 10.60 -27.00 11.56
N THR A 184 9.80 -26.06 12.04
CA THR A 184 8.34 -26.05 11.83
C THR A 184 8.01 -26.04 10.34
N PHE A 185 8.67 -25.16 9.57
CA PHE A 185 8.55 -25.11 8.12
C PHE A 185 8.88 -26.46 7.46
N ARG A 186 10.01 -27.08 7.83
CA ARG A 186 10.42 -28.37 7.28
C ARG A 186 9.37 -29.44 7.53
N ASP A 187 8.86 -29.55 8.75
CA ASP A 187 7.88 -30.57 9.13
C ASP A 187 6.56 -30.38 8.34
N LEU A 188 6.10 -29.13 8.20
CA LEU A 188 4.90 -28.78 7.41
C LEU A 188 5.10 -29.01 5.90
N ALA A 189 6.25 -28.63 5.34
CA ALA A 189 6.56 -28.86 3.93
C ALA A 189 6.68 -30.36 3.62
N MET A 190 7.28 -31.16 4.51
CA MET A 190 7.36 -32.62 4.35
C MET A 190 5.97 -33.28 4.40
N ALA A 191 5.09 -32.83 5.32
CA ALA A 191 3.70 -33.31 5.38
C ALA A 191 2.93 -32.99 4.09
N SER A 192 3.21 -31.83 3.48
CA SER A 192 2.57 -31.35 2.26
C SER A 192 2.90 -32.20 1.00
N LEU A 193 3.95 -33.04 1.05
CA LEU A 193 4.30 -33.96 -0.03
C LEU A 193 3.25 -35.07 -0.25
N SER A 194 2.41 -35.34 0.74
CA SER A 194 1.32 -36.32 0.65
C SER A 194 -0.02 -35.71 0.21
N SER A 195 -0.03 -34.45 -0.24
CA SER A 195 -1.22 -33.75 -0.70
C SER A 195 -1.68 -34.24 -2.08
N ASP A 196 -2.99 -34.20 -2.33
CA ASP A 196 -3.56 -34.46 -3.65
C ASP A 196 -3.42 -33.26 -4.61
N ASP A 197 -3.10 -32.07 -4.10
CA ASP A 197 -2.91 -30.86 -4.91
C ASP A 197 -1.49 -30.77 -5.48
N HIS A 198 -1.41 -30.73 -6.82
CA HIS A 198 -0.14 -30.67 -7.55
C HIS A 198 0.69 -29.44 -7.17
N LEU A 199 0.06 -28.26 -7.01
CA LEU A 199 0.79 -27.04 -6.66
C LEU A 199 1.43 -27.17 -5.28
N THR A 200 0.67 -27.63 -4.28
CA THR A 200 1.17 -27.90 -2.93
C THR A 200 2.40 -28.82 -2.94
N VAL A 201 2.32 -29.97 -3.63
CA VAL A 201 3.41 -30.96 -3.69
C VAL A 201 4.64 -30.37 -4.37
N LEU A 202 4.47 -29.70 -5.51
CA LEU A 202 5.59 -29.12 -6.26
C LEU A 202 6.24 -27.96 -5.51
N SER A 203 5.47 -27.08 -4.88
CA SER A 203 5.99 -25.97 -4.08
C SER A 203 6.71 -26.48 -2.82
N ALA A 204 6.23 -27.54 -2.19
CA ALA A 204 6.90 -28.21 -1.08
C ALA A 204 8.24 -28.83 -1.52
N LEU A 205 8.24 -29.64 -2.59
CA LEU A 205 9.46 -30.20 -3.17
C LEU A 205 10.45 -29.10 -3.54
N SER A 206 9.97 -28.04 -4.18
CA SER A 206 10.76 -26.90 -4.63
C SER A 206 11.43 -26.19 -3.46
N SER A 207 10.70 -25.91 -2.38
CA SER A 207 11.27 -25.26 -1.20
C SER A 207 12.27 -26.15 -0.47
N LEU A 208 11.92 -27.43 -0.29
CA LEU A 208 12.77 -28.41 0.38
C LEU A 208 14.06 -28.69 -0.40
N LEU A 209 14.02 -28.74 -1.74
CA LEU A 209 15.20 -28.95 -2.57
C LEU A 209 16.19 -27.78 -2.43
N CYS A 210 15.67 -26.55 -2.41
CA CYS A 210 16.49 -25.34 -2.26
C CYS A 210 17.18 -25.25 -0.88
N ILE A 211 16.46 -25.60 0.19
CA ILE A 211 16.98 -25.53 1.57
C ILE A 211 17.81 -26.76 1.93
N PHE A 212 17.35 -27.96 1.53
CA PHE A 212 17.89 -29.26 1.91
C PHE A 212 18.17 -30.15 0.68
N PRO A 213 19.10 -29.77 -0.21
CA PRO A 213 19.31 -30.41 -1.52
C PRO A 213 19.69 -31.90 -1.44
N ARG A 214 20.25 -32.36 -0.31
CA ARG A 214 20.63 -33.78 -0.09
C ARG A 214 19.49 -34.66 0.44
N SER A 215 18.36 -34.05 0.82
CA SER A 215 17.26 -34.78 1.49
C SER A 215 16.22 -35.34 0.53
N ILE A 216 16.23 -34.91 -0.73
CA ILE A 216 15.26 -35.31 -1.75
C ILE A 216 15.99 -36.06 -2.87
N ASP A 217 15.40 -37.16 -3.31
CA ASP A 217 15.89 -37.93 -4.46
C ASP A 217 15.70 -37.15 -5.77
N GLY A 218 16.77 -37.05 -6.55
CA GLY A 218 16.78 -36.29 -7.79
C GLY A 218 15.87 -36.91 -8.87
N ASN A 219 15.78 -38.24 -8.97
CA ASN A 219 14.93 -38.86 -9.99
C ASN A 219 13.45 -38.59 -9.73
N THR A 220 13.05 -38.61 -8.46
CA THR A 220 11.70 -38.25 -8.02
C THR A 220 11.36 -36.80 -8.39
N VAL A 221 12.28 -35.86 -8.17
CA VAL A 221 12.10 -34.45 -8.55
C VAL A 221 11.96 -34.27 -10.06
N LYS A 222 12.82 -34.92 -10.85
CA LYS A 222 12.75 -34.87 -12.32
C LYS A 222 11.40 -35.37 -12.83
N ALA A 223 10.97 -36.54 -12.37
CA ALA A 223 9.69 -37.12 -12.76
C ALA A 223 8.50 -36.23 -12.39
N ALA A 224 8.51 -35.67 -11.18
CA ALA A 224 7.46 -34.75 -10.73
C ALA A 224 7.42 -33.47 -11.57
N ALA A 225 8.57 -32.87 -11.88
CA ALA A 225 8.65 -31.65 -12.66
C ALA A 225 8.24 -31.85 -14.13
N LEU A 226 8.67 -32.93 -14.78
CA LEU A 226 8.28 -33.25 -16.16
C LEU A 226 6.78 -33.53 -16.27
N HIS A 227 6.22 -34.31 -15.34
CA HIS A 227 4.78 -34.51 -15.25
C HIS A 227 4.04 -33.18 -15.05
N ALA A 228 4.55 -32.30 -14.18
CA ALA A 228 3.96 -30.99 -13.95
C ALA A 228 3.95 -30.09 -15.19
N ILE A 229 4.98 -30.13 -16.04
CA ILE A 229 4.98 -29.41 -17.32
C ILE A 229 3.80 -29.87 -18.18
N SER A 230 3.60 -31.18 -18.30
CA SER A 230 2.51 -31.75 -19.11
C SER A 230 1.10 -31.44 -18.56
N VAL A 231 0.93 -31.38 -17.23
CA VAL A 231 -0.37 -31.18 -16.57
C VAL A 231 -0.65 -29.72 -16.20
N SER A 232 0.34 -28.82 -16.32
CA SER A 232 0.22 -27.41 -15.92
C SER A 232 -0.98 -26.67 -16.53
N GLY A 233 -1.42 -27.02 -17.74
CA GLY A 233 -2.48 -26.30 -18.44
C GLY A 233 -2.18 -24.80 -18.51
N ASP A 234 -3.13 -23.99 -18.03
CA ASP A 234 -3.02 -22.52 -17.89
C ASP A 234 -2.49 -22.08 -16.51
N ASN A 235 -2.22 -23.01 -15.60
CA ASN A 235 -1.74 -22.69 -14.25
C ASN A 235 -0.23 -22.38 -14.28
N ILE A 236 0.07 -21.08 -14.31
CA ILE A 236 1.44 -20.57 -14.37
C ILE A 236 2.28 -20.93 -13.13
N LEU A 237 1.66 -21.08 -11.96
CA LEU A 237 2.37 -21.37 -10.70
C LEU A 237 2.91 -22.80 -10.67
N ILE A 238 2.14 -23.76 -11.17
CA ILE A 238 2.58 -25.16 -11.33
C ILE A 238 3.79 -25.20 -12.27
N LEU A 239 3.71 -24.49 -13.39
CA LEU A 239 4.81 -24.41 -14.35
C LEU A 239 6.07 -23.76 -13.74
N LYS A 240 5.92 -22.63 -13.05
CA LYS A 240 7.04 -21.96 -12.36
C LYS A 240 7.72 -22.89 -11.36
N CYS A 241 6.95 -23.61 -10.55
CA CYS A 241 7.51 -24.60 -9.62
C CYS A 241 8.24 -25.74 -10.34
N ALA A 242 7.70 -26.24 -11.45
CA ALA A 242 8.35 -27.27 -12.26
C ALA A 242 9.69 -26.79 -12.84
N ILE A 243 9.72 -25.55 -13.36
CA ILE A 243 10.93 -24.94 -13.90
C ILE A 243 11.98 -24.70 -12.82
N HIS A 244 11.56 -24.26 -11.63
CA HIS A 244 12.44 -24.12 -10.48
C HIS A 244 13.09 -25.44 -10.10
N LEU A 245 12.31 -26.53 -10.04
CA LEU A 245 12.82 -27.87 -9.77
C LEU A 245 13.82 -28.34 -10.83
N LEU A 246 13.51 -28.18 -12.12
CA LEU A 246 14.39 -28.57 -13.22
C LEU A 246 15.69 -27.75 -13.26
N THR A 247 15.60 -26.46 -12.97
CA THR A 247 16.77 -25.58 -12.91
C THR A 247 17.69 -26.01 -11.78
N ASP A 248 17.16 -26.20 -10.57
CA ASP A 248 17.95 -26.60 -9.40
C ASP A 248 18.58 -27.97 -9.59
N ILE A 249 17.83 -28.92 -10.19
CA ILE A 249 18.34 -30.26 -10.37
C ILE A 249 19.35 -30.37 -11.51
N SER A 250 19.27 -29.51 -12.53
CA SER A 250 20.23 -29.51 -13.65
C SER A 250 21.67 -29.24 -13.22
N VAL A 251 21.87 -28.64 -12.04
CA VAL A 251 23.19 -28.43 -11.43
C VAL A 251 23.77 -29.72 -10.82
N VAL A 252 22.90 -30.64 -10.38
CA VAL A 252 23.30 -31.80 -9.55
C VAL A 252 23.08 -33.13 -10.28
N ALA A 253 22.13 -33.20 -11.22
CA ALA A 253 21.80 -34.39 -11.99
C ALA A 253 21.68 -34.07 -13.48
N ILE A 254 22.19 -34.98 -14.30
CA ILE A 254 22.11 -34.87 -15.76
C ILE A 254 20.69 -35.26 -16.20
N LEU A 255 20.03 -34.36 -16.92
CA LEU A 255 18.81 -34.66 -17.67
C LEU A 255 19.15 -35.51 -18.89
N THR A 256 18.35 -36.50 -19.23
CA THR A 256 18.51 -37.33 -20.43
C THR A 256 18.06 -36.58 -21.68
N GLU A 257 18.49 -37.06 -22.85
CA GLU A 257 18.11 -36.52 -24.16
C GLU A 257 16.58 -36.45 -24.36
N GLU A 258 15.88 -37.54 -24.01
CA GLU A 258 14.42 -37.62 -24.11
C GLU A 258 13.71 -36.63 -23.18
N GLU A 259 14.24 -36.41 -21.96
CA GLU A 259 13.71 -35.42 -21.02
C GLU A 259 13.85 -33.99 -21.57
N ILE A 260 14.97 -33.68 -22.23
CA ILE A 260 15.20 -32.36 -22.85
C ILE A 260 14.31 -32.16 -24.07
N LYS A 261 14.15 -33.21 -24.88
CA LYS A 261 13.23 -33.20 -26.02
C LYS A 261 11.79 -32.92 -25.59
N GLN A 262 11.32 -33.57 -24.52
CA GLN A 262 9.99 -33.31 -23.96
C GLN A 262 9.81 -31.85 -23.52
N ILE A 263 10.83 -31.25 -22.90
CA ILE A 263 10.78 -29.82 -22.51
C ILE A 263 10.76 -28.92 -23.76
N SER A 264 11.57 -29.23 -24.78
CA SER A 264 11.60 -28.49 -26.05
C SER A 264 10.26 -28.55 -26.79
N GLU A 265 9.66 -29.73 -26.91
CA GLU A 265 8.35 -29.91 -27.54
C GLU A 265 7.25 -29.17 -26.77
N ALA A 266 7.30 -29.18 -25.44
CA ALA A 266 6.40 -28.39 -24.60
C ALA A 266 6.60 -26.87 -24.81
N ALA A 267 7.85 -26.41 -24.98
CA ALA A 267 8.17 -25.00 -25.20
C ALA A 267 7.64 -24.49 -26.55
N VAL A 268 7.85 -25.28 -27.61
CA VAL A 268 7.40 -24.98 -28.99
C VAL A 268 5.87 -25.01 -29.11
N SER A 269 5.19 -25.95 -28.45
CA SER A 269 3.73 -26.07 -28.50
C SER A 269 2.99 -25.05 -27.63
N SER A 270 3.70 -24.35 -26.74
CA SER A 270 3.14 -23.34 -25.84
C SER A 270 3.14 -21.94 -26.46
N VAL A 271 2.38 -21.02 -25.86
CA VAL A 271 2.24 -19.63 -26.32
C VAL A 271 2.60 -18.65 -25.20
N ALA A 272 3.01 -17.43 -25.57
CA ALA A 272 3.27 -16.31 -24.66
C ALA A 272 4.20 -16.67 -23.48
N ILE A 273 3.86 -16.28 -22.24
CA ILE A 273 4.72 -16.47 -21.06
C ILE A 273 5.07 -17.93 -20.82
N LYS A 274 4.16 -18.87 -21.10
CA LYS A 274 4.45 -20.31 -20.91
C LYS A 274 5.61 -20.76 -21.79
N SER A 275 5.59 -20.38 -23.07
CA SER A 275 6.67 -20.67 -24.01
C SER A 275 7.98 -20.03 -23.55
N MET A 276 7.93 -18.74 -23.20
CA MET A 276 9.10 -18.01 -22.69
C MET A 276 9.72 -18.68 -21.45
N LEU A 277 8.92 -19.05 -20.45
CA LEU A 277 9.41 -19.68 -19.23
C LEU A 277 10.08 -21.04 -19.52
N LEU A 278 9.53 -21.82 -20.43
CA LEU A 278 10.11 -23.10 -20.85
C LEU A 278 11.41 -22.93 -21.63
N PHE A 279 11.50 -21.97 -22.54
CA PHE A 279 12.77 -21.63 -23.21
C PHE A 279 13.81 -21.07 -22.24
N ASN A 280 13.40 -20.25 -21.27
CA ASN A 280 14.30 -19.79 -20.21
C ASN A 280 14.81 -20.97 -19.36
N CYS A 281 13.96 -21.96 -19.09
CA CYS A 281 14.38 -23.20 -18.41
C CYS A 281 15.43 -23.96 -19.22
N LEU A 282 15.22 -24.13 -20.53
CA LEU A 282 16.18 -24.75 -21.43
C LEU A 282 17.51 -23.98 -21.46
N ASN A 283 17.48 -22.65 -21.55
CA ASN A 283 18.67 -21.80 -21.47
C ASN A 283 19.48 -22.07 -20.20
N ARG A 284 18.82 -22.16 -19.04
CA ARG A 284 19.50 -22.46 -17.78
C ARG A 284 20.07 -23.88 -17.75
N ILE A 285 19.34 -24.86 -18.28
CA ILE A 285 19.82 -26.25 -18.38
C ILE A 285 21.07 -26.32 -19.28
N ILE A 286 21.08 -25.60 -20.41
CA ILE A 286 22.21 -25.53 -21.34
C ILE A 286 23.43 -24.92 -20.66
N ILE A 287 23.26 -23.81 -19.94
CA ILE A 287 24.34 -23.14 -19.20
C ILE A 287 24.92 -24.04 -18.11
N ASN A 288 24.06 -24.76 -17.38
CA ASN A 288 24.48 -25.59 -16.26
C ASN A 288 25.17 -26.90 -16.70
N ARG A 289 24.99 -27.33 -17.95
CA ARG A 289 25.77 -28.42 -18.51
C ARG A 289 27.19 -27.94 -18.80
N GLU A 290 28.17 -28.51 -18.11
CA GLU A 290 29.59 -28.32 -18.45
C GLU A 290 29.82 -28.65 -19.95
N SER A 291 30.76 -27.95 -20.57
CA SER A 291 31.14 -28.02 -22.00
C SER A 291 31.46 -29.42 -22.57
N ASN A 292 31.39 -30.47 -21.75
CA ASN A 292 31.71 -31.85 -22.09
C ASN A 292 30.50 -32.66 -22.61
N PHE A 293 29.27 -32.17 -22.47
CA PHE A 293 28.05 -32.84 -22.98
C PHE A 293 27.25 -31.90 -23.90
N LEU A 294 27.71 -31.80 -25.15
CA LEU A 294 27.06 -31.05 -26.21
C LEU A 294 25.66 -31.62 -26.47
N LEU A 295 24.63 -30.77 -26.45
CA LEU A 295 23.30 -31.15 -26.92
C LEU A 295 23.36 -31.38 -28.43
N THR A 296 22.86 -32.52 -28.91
CA THR A 296 22.84 -32.80 -30.34
C THR A 296 21.62 -32.15 -31.03
N PHE A 297 21.74 -31.93 -32.35
CA PHE A 297 20.70 -31.32 -33.19
C PHE A 297 19.33 -32.05 -33.11
N GLU A 298 19.35 -33.37 -32.88
CA GLU A 298 18.15 -34.21 -32.80
C GLU A 298 17.41 -34.08 -31.46
N GLU A 299 18.09 -33.64 -30.41
CA GLU A 299 17.52 -33.52 -29.05
C GLU A 299 16.58 -32.33 -28.90
N VAL A 300 16.79 -31.25 -29.68
CA VAL A 300 16.07 -29.98 -29.48
C VAL A 300 15.07 -29.69 -30.61
N SER A 301 15.07 -30.47 -31.70
CA SER A 301 14.25 -30.21 -32.91
C SER A 301 14.42 -28.77 -33.41
N ILE A 302 15.63 -28.42 -33.82
CA ILE A 302 16.01 -27.05 -34.19
C ILE A 302 15.08 -26.44 -35.25
N ASP A 303 14.62 -27.22 -36.24
CA ASP A 303 13.63 -26.74 -37.22
C ASP A 303 12.35 -26.21 -36.55
N SER A 304 11.79 -26.95 -35.58
CA SER A 304 10.58 -26.56 -34.85
C SER A 304 10.81 -25.33 -33.97
N VAL A 305 12.00 -25.23 -33.37
CA VAL A 305 12.39 -24.08 -32.53
C VAL A 305 12.52 -22.81 -33.38
N ILE A 306 13.19 -22.89 -34.54
CA ILE A 306 13.31 -21.76 -35.46
C ILE A 306 11.90 -21.38 -35.95
N ASP A 307 11.06 -22.35 -36.30
CA ASP A 307 9.69 -22.10 -36.73
C ASP A 307 8.88 -21.35 -35.67
N ALA A 308 9.02 -21.74 -34.40
CA ALA A 308 8.40 -21.06 -33.26
C ALA A 308 8.89 -19.60 -33.13
N MET A 309 10.20 -19.36 -33.30
CA MET A 309 10.76 -18.01 -33.23
C MET A 309 10.24 -17.09 -34.35
N VAL A 310 10.15 -17.61 -35.58
CA VAL A 310 9.71 -16.80 -36.73
C VAL A 310 8.18 -16.76 -36.90
N SER A 311 7.43 -17.46 -36.04
CA SER A 311 5.97 -17.50 -36.07
C SER A 311 5.32 -16.89 -34.83
N THR A 312 6.07 -16.66 -33.75
CA THR A 312 5.55 -16.04 -32.53
C THR A 312 5.27 -14.55 -32.73
N PRO A 313 4.13 -14.02 -32.24
CA PRO A 313 3.87 -12.59 -32.23
C PRO A 313 4.51 -11.87 -31.02
N TYR A 314 5.21 -12.59 -30.14
CA TYR A 314 5.75 -12.07 -28.88
C TYR A 314 7.27 -11.94 -28.93
N GLY A 315 7.81 -10.71 -28.85
CA GLY A 315 9.24 -10.44 -28.86
C GLY A 315 10.02 -11.10 -27.73
N PHE A 316 9.48 -11.10 -26.50
CA PHE A 316 10.13 -11.75 -25.36
C PHE A 316 10.28 -13.28 -25.53
N VAL A 317 9.41 -13.94 -26.31
CA VAL A 317 9.57 -15.37 -26.64
C VAL A 317 10.69 -15.53 -27.66
N SER A 318 10.70 -14.69 -28.71
CA SER A 318 11.75 -14.68 -29.72
C SER A 318 13.14 -14.46 -29.09
N HIS A 319 13.24 -13.55 -28.12
CA HIS A 319 14.47 -13.31 -27.38
C HIS A 319 15.00 -14.55 -26.65
N GLU A 320 14.15 -15.26 -25.90
CA GLU A 320 14.58 -16.47 -25.17
C GLU A 320 14.97 -17.61 -26.12
N ILE A 321 14.26 -17.76 -27.24
CA ILE A 321 14.62 -18.73 -28.28
C ILE A 321 15.97 -18.35 -28.92
N LEU A 322 16.18 -17.07 -29.22
CA LEU A 322 17.43 -16.58 -29.80
C LEU A 322 18.61 -16.86 -28.86
N MET A 323 18.46 -16.58 -27.56
CA MET A 323 19.48 -16.92 -26.56
C MET A 323 19.83 -18.41 -26.56
N MET A 324 18.82 -19.26 -26.70
CA MET A 324 19.02 -20.71 -26.79
C MET A 324 19.80 -21.10 -28.04
N ILE A 325 19.35 -20.63 -29.20
CA ILE A 325 19.98 -20.89 -30.50
C ILE A 325 21.44 -20.41 -30.49
N GLU A 326 21.71 -19.25 -29.91
CA GLU A 326 23.06 -18.70 -29.82
C GLU A 326 23.98 -19.55 -28.96
N GLN A 327 23.53 -19.98 -27.79
CA GLN A 327 24.30 -20.87 -26.93
C GLN A 327 24.64 -22.18 -27.67
N LEU A 328 23.67 -22.75 -28.37
CA LEU A 328 23.87 -23.96 -29.17
C LEU A 328 24.82 -23.73 -30.35
N TYR A 329 24.74 -22.58 -31.02
CA TYR A 329 25.62 -22.22 -32.13
C TYR A 329 27.07 -22.00 -31.68
N PHE A 330 27.29 -21.38 -30.52
CA PHE A 330 28.63 -21.25 -29.92
C PHE A 330 29.24 -22.59 -29.54
N GLN A 331 28.41 -23.58 -29.16
CA GLN A 331 28.82 -24.94 -28.89
C GLN A 331 29.11 -25.73 -30.18
N ASN A 332 28.35 -25.49 -31.26
CA ASN A 332 28.48 -26.15 -32.54
C ASN A 332 28.22 -25.20 -33.71
N THR A 333 29.29 -24.75 -34.39
CA THR A 333 29.19 -23.81 -35.53
C THR A 333 28.46 -24.40 -36.74
N ASN A 334 28.34 -25.73 -36.81
CA ASN A 334 27.65 -26.44 -37.90
C ASN A 334 26.21 -26.81 -37.52
N LEU A 335 25.65 -26.17 -36.47
CA LEU A 335 24.30 -26.45 -35.95
C LEU A 335 23.25 -26.50 -37.07
N PHE A 336 23.32 -25.60 -38.04
CA PHE A 336 22.27 -25.44 -39.04
C PHE A 336 22.48 -26.28 -40.31
N ASP A 337 23.59 -27.00 -40.46
CA ASP A 337 23.90 -27.75 -41.70
C ASP A 337 22.93 -28.90 -42.02
N LYS A 338 22.10 -29.29 -41.03
CA LYS A 338 21.11 -30.35 -41.10
C LYS A 338 19.65 -29.85 -41.19
N LEU A 339 19.41 -28.54 -41.30
CA LEU A 339 18.05 -28.01 -41.43
C LEU A 339 17.35 -28.56 -42.67
N GLU A 340 16.11 -28.99 -42.50
CA GLU A 340 15.30 -29.54 -43.60
C GLU A 340 14.50 -28.45 -44.33
N ASP A 341 13.92 -27.48 -43.61
CA ASP A 341 13.01 -26.46 -44.17
C ASP A 341 13.63 -25.04 -44.24
N THR A 342 14.87 -24.95 -44.72
CA THR A 342 15.61 -23.67 -44.76
C THR A 342 14.89 -22.56 -45.54
N VAL A 343 14.16 -22.91 -46.61
CA VAL A 343 13.47 -21.93 -47.48
C VAL A 343 12.30 -21.27 -46.73
N SER A 344 11.52 -22.06 -45.98
CA SER A 344 10.41 -21.53 -45.17
C SER A 344 10.94 -20.60 -44.08
N HIS A 345 11.96 -21.03 -43.34
CA HIS A 345 12.59 -20.23 -42.27
C HIS A 345 13.07 -18.87 -42.78
N ILE A 346 13.80 -18.86 -43.90
CA ILE A 346 14.28 -17.61 -44.51
C ILE A 346 13.12 -16.73 -44.94
N THR A 347 12.12 -17.30 -45.61
CA THR A 347 10.98 -16.52 -46.11
C THR A 347 10.18 -15.88 -44.98
N LYS A 348 10.01 -16.59 -43.86
CA LYS A 348 9.35 -16.06 -42.65
C LYS A 348 10.20 -14.98 -41.99
N SER A 349 11.50 -15.19 -41.79
CA SER A 349 12.40 -14.16 -41.24
C SER A 349 12.44 -12.89 -42.10
N LEU A 350 12.49 -13.02 -43.43
CA LEU A 350 12.44 -11.89 -44.34
C LEU A 350 11.10 -11.14 -44.27
N ARG A 351 9.99 -11.85 -44.07
CA ARG A 351 8.67 -11.22 -43.87
C ARG A 351 8.65 -10.37 -42.60
N ILE A 352 9.21 -10.86 -41.50
CA ILE A 352 9.36 -10.10 -40.24
C ILE A 352 10.16 -8.82 -40.51
N LEU A 353 11.35 -8.94 -41.10
CA LEU A 353 12.23 -7.79 -41.37
C LEU A 353 11.66 -6.78 -42.38
N SER A 354 10.78 -7.23 -43.28
CA SER A 354 10.12 -6.36 -44.26
C SER A 354 8.94 -5.59 -43.68
N SER A 355 8.44 -5.99 -42.51
CA SER A 355 7.32 -5.33 -41.86
C SER A 355 7.72 -3.94 -41.34
N PRO A 356 6.79 -2.99 -41.19
CA PRO A 356 7.09 -1.68 -40.63
C PRO A 356 7.64 -1.82 -39.19
N PRO A 357 8.81 -1.24 -38.86
CA PRO A 357 9.41 -1.36 -37.53
C PRO A 357 8.49 -0.91 -36.39
N SER A 358 7.61 0.07 -36.66
CA SER A 358 6.63 0.56 -35.67
C SER A 358 5.52 -0.43 -35.31
N THR A 359 5.46 -1.60 -35.96
CA THR A 359 4.38 -2.59 -35.77
C THR A 359 4.85 -3.88 -35.11
N LEU A 360 6.16 -4.05 -34.90
CA LEU A 360 6.74 -5.27 -34.36
C LEU A 360 7.66 -4.97 -33.18
N ASP A 361 7.76 -5.93 -32.27
CA ASP A 361 8.76 -5.92 -31.22
C ASP A 361 10.17 -5.88 -31.80
N TYR A 362 11.03 -5.08 -31.17
CA TYR A 362 12.44 -4.98 -31.52
C TYR A 362 13.14 -6.35 -31.44
N GLU A 363 12.80 -7.17 -30.45
CA GLU A 363 13.34 -8.51 -30.24
C GLU A 363 12.95 -9.51 -31.34
N LEU A 364 11.81 -9.30 -32.02
CA LEU A 364 11.44 -10.09 -33.20
C LEU A 364 12.32 -9.73 -34.40
N LEU A 365 12.53 -8.44 -34.61
CA LEU A 365 13.41 -7.95 -35.68
C LEU A 365 14.85 -8.41 -35.46
N GLU A 366 15.35 -8.31 -34.23
CA GLU A 366 16.68 -8.79 -33.85
C GLU A 366 16.80 -10.31 -34.04
N GLY A 367 15.83 -11.09 -33.57
CA GLY A 367 15.81 -12.55 -33.73
C GLY A 367 15.84 -12.97 -35.19
N ALA A 368 14.97 -12.39 -36.02
CA ALA A 368 14.91 -12.68 -37.44
C ALA A 368 16.21 -12.30 -38.18
N ALA A 369 16.78 -11.12 -37.90
CA ALA A 369 18.05 -10.70 -38.49
C ALA A 369 19.21 -11.61 -38.08
N THR A 370 19.25 -12.02 -36.81
CA THR A 370 20.35 -12.82 -36.26
C THR A 370 20.33 -14.25 -36.81
N ILE A 371 19.15 -14.87 -36.95
CA ILE A 371 19.04 -16.18 -37.63
C ILE A 371 19.53 -16.08 -39.07
N LEU A 372 19.13 -15.04 -39.82
CA LEU A 372 19.61 -14.87 -41.20
C LEU A 372 21.13 -14.67 -41.24
N LYS A 373 21.72 -13.92 -40.30
CA LYS A 373 23.18 -13.81 -40.14
C LYS A 373 23.80 -15.19 -39.99
N PHE A 374 23.30 -16.03 -39.09
CA PHE A 374 23.85 -17.38 -38.90
C PHE A 374 23.69 -18.27 -40.14
N PHE A 375 22.54 -18.23 -40.80
CA PHE A 375 22.34 -18.97 -42.05
C PHE A 375 23.33 -18.54 -43.12
N SER A 376 23.65 -17.24 -43.21
CA SER A 376 24.63 -16.71 -44.17
C SER A 376 26.08 -17.11 -43.90
N GLN A 377 26.39 -17.63 -42.72
CA GLN A 377 27.71 -18.14 -42.38
C GLN A 377 27.89 -19.61 -42.76
N SER A 378 26.80 -20.36 -42.97
CA SER A 378 26.86 -21.73 -43.51
C SER A 378 26.83 -21.71 -45.03
N GLU A 379 27.96 -22.07 -45.64
CA GLU A 379 28.10 -22.18 -47.09
C GLU A 379 27.08 -23.17 -47.69
N LYS A 380 26.85 -24.30 -47.01
CA LYS A 380 25.92 -25.33 -47.45
C LYS A 380 24.49 -24.80 -47.52
N LEU A 381 24.05 -24.06 -46.49
CA LEU A 381 22.71 -23.49 -46.47
C LEU A 381 22.53 -22.44 -47.55
N ILE A 382 23.48 -21.49 -47.67
CA ILE A 382 23.39 -20.42 -48.67
C ILE A 382 23.30 -20.96 -50.08
N MET A 383 24.07 -22.00 -50.41
CA MET A 383 24.01 -22.62 -51.73
C MET A 383 22.64 -23.26 -52.01
N ASN A 384 21.96 -23.81 -50.99
CA ASN A 384 20.62 -24.38 -51.14
C ASN A 384 19.54 -23.30 -51.36
N VAL A 385 19.70 -22.12 -50.75
CA VAL A 385 18.67 -21.06 -50.77
C VAL A 385 18.99 -19.91 -51.72
N LYS A 386 20.14 -19.96 -52.42
CA LYS A 386 20.63 -18.89 -53.28
C LYS A 386 19.58 -18.37 -54.26
N SER A 387 18.87 -19.26 -54.97
CA SER A 387 17.83 -18.88 -55.92
C SER A 387 16.65 -18.15 -55.27
N THR A 388 16.34 -18.49 -54.01
CA THR A 388 15.32 -17.81 -53.22
C THR A 388 15.80 -16.41 -52.83
N LEU A 389 17.03 -16.28 -52.37
CA LEU A 389 17.63 -14.99 -52.02
C LEU A 389 17.71 -14.05 -53.23
N GLU A 390 18.13 -14.54 -54.40
CA GLU A 390 18.13 -13.77 -55.66
C GLU A 390 16.72 -13.30 -56.04
N LYS A 391 15.69 -14.13 -55.84
CA LYS A 391 14.29 -13.76 -56.08
C LYS A 391 13.80 -12.64 -55.16
N TYR A 392 14.27 -12.63 -53.90
CA TYR A 392 13.87 -11.66 -52.88
C TYR A 392 14.83 -10.46 -52.75
N GLU A 393 15.82 -10.31 -53.66
CA GLU A 393 16.85 -9.27 -53.57
C GLU A 393 16.25 -7.87 -53.33
N GLU A 394 15.26 -7.46 -54.13
CA GLU A 394 14.67 -6.12 -54.00
C GLU A 394 14.04 -5.91 -52.62
N GLN A 395 13.28 -6.91 -52.15
CA GLN A 395 12.63 -6.86 -50.85
C GLN A 395 13.65 -6.79 -49.71
N ILE A 396 14.76 -7.52 -49.81
CA ILE A 396 15.83 -7.54 -48.81
C ILE A 396 16.47 -6.16 -48.68
N PHE A 397 16.85 -5.55 -49.80
CA PHE A 397 17.52 -4.25 -49.78
C PHE A 397 16.58 -3.12 -49.36
N VAL A 398 15.31 -3.16 -49.76
CA VAL A 398 14.29 -2.21 -49.28
C VAL A 398 14.06 -2.37 -47.78
N ALA A 399 13.96 -3.62 -47.29
CA ALA A 399 13.83 -3.88 -45.86
C ALA A 399 15.04 -3.36 -45.09
N PHE A 400 16.26 -3.58 -45.58
CA PHE A 400 17.47 -3.08 -44.95
C PHE A 400 17.50 -1.54 -44.86
N GLN A 401 17.17 -0.84 -45.95
CA GLN A 401 17.05 0.62 -45.93
C GLN A 401 15.99 1.11 -44.94
N ARG A 402 14.83 0.44 -44.88
CA ARG A 402 13.79 0.77 -43.91
C ARG A 402 14.26 0.62 -42.46
N GLN A 403 15.04 -0.42 -42.13
CA GLN A 403 15.61 -0.59 -40.78
C GLN A 403 16.63 0.50 -40.45
N ILE A 404 17.40 0.96 -41.44
CA ILE A 404 18.31 2.09 -41.28
C ILE A 404 17.51 3.38 -41.02
N GLU A 405 16.44 3.62 -41.77
CA GLU A 405 15.58 4.80 -41.64
C GLU A 405 14.82 4.85 -40.30
N SER A 406 14.38 3.70 -39.78
CA SER A 406 13.77 3.60 -38.45
C SER A 406 14.76 3.80 -37.31
N SER A 407 16.05 3.99 -37.61
CA SER A 407 17.11 4.25 -36.63
C SER A 407 17.31 3.11 -35.63
N GLU A 408 17.09 1.86 -36.05
CA GLU A 408 17.32 0.66 -35.24
C GLU A 408 18.78 0.19 -35.39
N PRO A 409 19.71 0.57 -34.49
CA PRO A 409 21.14 0.54 -34.81
C PRO A 409 21.70 -0.89 -34.88
N TYR A 410 21.33 -1.74 -33.92
CA TYR A 410 21.83 -3.10 -33.85
C TYR A 410 21.15 -4.03 -34.84
N VAL A 411 19.83 -3.91 -35.05
CA VAL A 411 19.12 -4.66 -36.11
C VAL A 411 19.72 -4.32 -37.49
N SER A 412 19.95 -3.03 -37.78
CA SER A 412 20.60 -2.60 -39.02
C SER A 412 22.00 -3.21 -39.17
N LEU A 413 22.78 -3.24 -38.10
CA LEU A 413 24.11 -3.87 -38.08
C LEU A 413 24.06 -5.36 -38.42
N ILE A 414 23.18 -6.12 -37.77
CA ILE A 414 23.06 -7.56 -37.99
C ILE A 414 22.53 -7.85 -39.40
N PHE A 415 21.59 -7.04 -39.88
CA PHE A 415 21.05 -7.16 -41.23
C PHE A 415 22.12 -6.84 -42.28
N PHE A 416 22.97 -5.85 -42.03
CA PHE A 416 24.16 -5.58 -42.85
C PHE A 416 25.09 -6.80 -42.90
N LEU A 417 25.39 -7.43 -41.77
CA LEU A 417 26.24 -8.62 -41.72
C LEU A 417 25.66 -9.77 -42.54
N PHE A 418 24.36 -10.02 -42.45
CA PHE A 418 23.66 -11.00 -43.30
C PHE A 418 23.87 -10.71 -44.79
N ILE A 419 23.59 -9.49 -45.24
CA ILE A 419 23.72 -9.12 -46.67
C ILE A 419 25.18 -9.20 -47.10
N SER A 420 26.11 -8.76 -46.24
CA SER A 420 27.54 -8.78 -46.50
C SER A 420 28.07 -10.20 -46.68
N PHE A 421 27.75 -11.12 -45.76
CA PHE A 421 28.16 -12.52 -45.88
C PHE A 421 27.53 -13.20 -47.11
N THR A 422 26.25 -12.94 -47.37
CA THR A 422 25.57 -13.47 -48.55
C THR A 422 26.16 -12.93 -49.87
N SER A 423 26.67 -11.69 -49.87
CA SER A 423 27.26 -11.06 -51.06
C SER A 423 28.53 -11.76 -51.58
N TYR A 424 29.17 -12.62 -50.78
CA TYR A 424 30.26 -13.49 -51.26
C TYR A 424 29.77 -14.56 -52.25
N HIS A 425 28.49 -14.92 -52.19
CA HIS A 425 27.88 -15.93 -53.03
C HIS A 425 27.00 -15.34 -54.15
N ILE A 426 26.63 -14.06 -54.04
CA ILE A 426 25.80 -13.31 -55.00
C ILE A 426 26.50 -11.99 -55.35
N ASP A 427 27.27 -11.99 -56.45
CA ASP A 427 28.15 -10.88 -56.83
C ASP A 427 27.41 -9.54 -57.05
N SER A 428 26.16 -9.55 -57.50
CA SER A 428 25.36 -8.34 -57.71
C SER A 428 25.16 -7.54 -56.42
N TRP A 429 25.06 -8.22 -55.27
CA TRP A 429 24.75 -7.60 -53.99
C TRP A 429 25.87 -6.72 -53.47
N ARG A 430 27.13 -7.04 -53.79
CA ARG A 430 28.29 -6.28 -53.30
C ARG A 430 28.25 -4.82 -53.75
N LYS A 431 27.91 -4.56 -55.01
CA LYS A 431 27.80 -3.20 -55.56
C LYS A 431 26.64 -2.43 -54.93
N ARG A 432 25.50 -3.10 -54.77
CA ARG A 432 24.29 -2.50 -54.19
C ARG A 432 24.48 -2.16 -52.71
N LEU A 433 25.04 -3.09 -51.94
CA LEU A 433 25.36 -2.88 -50.52
C LEU A 433 26.29 -1.68 -50.32
N ARG A 434 27.32 -1.54 -51.17
CA ARG A 434 28.22 -0.39 -51.13
C ARG A 434 27.48 0.94 -51.31
N LEU A 435 26.55 1.02 -52.26
CA LEU A 435 25.76 2.25 -52.47
C LEU A 435 24.90 2.58 -51.26
N VAL A 436 24.23 1.57 -50.67
CA VAL A 436 23.40 1.78 -49.48
C VAL A 436 24.21 2.34 -48.30
N ILE A 437 25.44 1.85 -48.08
CA ILE A 437 26.31 2.36 -46.99
C ILE A 437 26.70 3.83 -47.21
N ILE A 438 26.95 4.22 -48.47
CA ILE A 438 27.36 5.58 -48.83
C ILE A 438 26.18 6.55 -48.73
N ASP A 439 25.00 6.12 -49.20
CA ASP A 439 23.83 6.99 -49.36
C ASP A 439 22.90 7.01 -48.14
N SER A 440 23.26 6.32 -47.05
CA SER A 440 22.41 6.22 -45.85
C SER A 440 23.14 6.56 -44.55
N GLN A 441 22.38 6.66 -43.46
CA GLN A 441 22.89 6.89 -42.11
C GLN A 441 23.47 5.63 -41.43
N PHE A 442 23.67 4.54 -42.16
CA PHE A 442 24.16 3.28 -41.61
C PHE A 442 25.50 3.44 -40.86
N SER A 443 26.43 4.24 -41.39
CA SER A 443 27.73 4.48 -40.74
C SER A 443 27.60 5.17 -39.37
N ALA A 444 26.62 6.08 -39.22
CA ALA A 444 26.30 6.69 -37.92
C ALA A 444 25.68 5.68 -36.95
N LEU A 445 24.79 4.81 -37.43
CA LEU A 445 24.21 3.73 -36.62
C LEU A 445 25.27 2.72 -36.15
N LEU A 446 26.21 2.36 -37.03
CA LEU A 446 27.35 1.51 -36.68
C LEU A 446 28.23 2.15 -35.61
N ALA A 447 28.57 3.44 -35.78
CA ALA A 447 29.31 4.19 -34.77
C ALA A 447 28.57 4.24 -33.43
N HIS A 448 27.24 4.41 -33.47
CA HIS A 448 26.40 4.42 -32.27
C HIS A 448 26.47 3.09 -31.51
N VAL A 449 26.44 1.94 -32.21
CA VAL A 449 26.59 0.62 -31.59
C VAL A 449 27.96 0.49 -30.92
N ILE A 450 29.04 0.92 -31.59
CA ILE A 450 30.40 0.81 -31.06
C ILE A 450 30.61 1.69 -29.82
N GLU A 451 30.02 2.88 -29.80
CA GLU A 451 30.20 3.84 -28.71
C GLU A 451 29.31 3.53 -27.50
N ASN A 452 28.09 3.03 -27.70
CA ASN A 452 27.08 2.93 -26.65
C ASN A 452 26.76 1.51 -26.16
N MET A 453 27.04 0.46 -26.94
CA MET A 453 26.75 -0.91 -26.50
C MET A 453 27.82 -1.45 -25.55
N THR A 454 27.38 -2.10 -24.47
CA THR A 454 28.26 -2.75 -23.48
C THR A 454 28.39 -4.26 -23.69
N ASP A 455 27.52 -4.85 -24.52
CA ASP A 455 27.55 -6.26 -24.82
C ASP A 455 28.75 -6.62 -25.73
N ARG A 456 29.52 -7.62 -25.30
CA ARG A 456 30.70 -8.11 -26.01
C ARG A 456 30.33 -8.64 -27.40
N LYS A 457 29.19 -9.30 -27.54
CA LYS A 457 28.75 -9.85 -28.83
C LYS A 457 28.35 -8.72 -29.78
N ALA A 458 27.55 -7.76 -29.31
CA ALA A 458 27.21 -6.59 -30.13
C ALA A 458 28.45 -5.84 -30.64
N LEU A 459 29.46 -5.65 -29.78
CA LEU A 459 30.75 -5.07 -30.17
C LEU A 459 31.52 -5.93 -31.17
N LEU A 460 31.53 -7.26 -30.99
CA LEU A 460 32.16 -8.19 -31.93
C LEU A 460 31.51 -8.11 -33.32
N ASP A 461 30.18 -8.09 -33.38
CA ASP A 461 29.42 -7.93 -34.62
C ASP A 461 29.73 -6.57 -35.27
N ALA A 462 29.83 -5.50 -34.49
CA ALA A 462 30.14 -4.16 -35.00
C ALA A 462 31.57 -4.07 -35.57
N VAL A 463 32.56 -4.64 -34.87
CA VAL A 463 33.94 -4.74 -35.37
C VAL A 463 34.00 -5.64 -36.61
N THR A 464 33.23 -6.72 -36.64
CA THR A 464 33.12 -7.58 -37.81
C THR A 464 32.55 -6.80 -38.99
N ALA A 465 31.52 -5.98 -38.77
CA ALA A 465 30.95 -5.15 -39.83
C ALA A 465 31.95 -4.13 -40.37
N LEU A 466 32.73 -3.45 -39.51
CA LEU A 466 33.83 -2.59 -39.94
C LEU A 466 34.84 -3.34 -40.82
N SER A 467 35.23 -4.56 -40.40
CA SER A 467 36.11 -5.41 -41.21
C SER A 467 35.47 -5.74 -42.56
N GLN A 468 34.18 -6.05 -42.60
CA GLN A 468 33.48 -6.33 -43.85
C GLN A 468 33.39 -5.11 -44.77
N ILE A 469 33.13 -3.91 -44.23
CA ILE A 469 33.09 -2.68 -45.03
C ILE A 469 34.44 -2.43 -45.70
N SER A 470 35.55 -2.62 -44.99
CA SER A 470 36.89 -2.48 -45.60
C SER A 470 37.13 -3.43 -46.77
N LYS A 471 36.50 -4.61 -46.78
CA LYS A 471 36.59 -5.59 -47.87
C LYS A 471 35.70 -5.24 -49.08
N LEU A 472 34.77 -4.29 -48.92
CA LEU A 472 33.90 -3.80 -50.00
C LEU A 472 34.58 -2.71 -50.86
N GLU A 473 35.78 -2.28 -50.49
CA GLU A 473 36.56 -1.33 -51.27
C GLU A 473 36.98 -1.93 -52.63
N ILE A 474 36.78 -1.16 -53.69
CA ILE A 474 37.19 -1.51 -55.05
C ILE A 474 38.02 -0.34 -55.57
N GLY A 475 39.34 -0.54 -55.74
CA GLY A 475 40.28 0.47 -56.24
C GLY A 475 41.73 0.21 -55.80
N ASP A 476 42.69 0.72 -56.57
CA ASP A 476 44.11 0.67 -56.23
C ASP A 476 44.38 1.54 -54.99
N LYS A 477 45.22 1.08 -54.05
CA LYS A 477 45.43 1.67 -52.70
C LYS A 477 46.12 3.05 -52.70
N THR A 478 46.07 3.78 -53.81
CA THR A 478 46.93 4.93 -54.12
C THR A 478 46.18 6.26 -54.26
N ALA A 479 44.87 6.32 -53.95
CA ALA A 479 44.12 7.57 -53.87
C ALA A 479 43.78 7.91 -52.41
N ASP A 480 44.14 9.12 -51.99
CA ASP A 480 44.17 9.65 -50.60
C ASP A 480 42.82 9.75 -49.84
N SER A 481 41.74 9.09 -50.27
CA SER A 481 40.51 8.95 -49.46
C SER A 481 39.58 7.88 -50.03
N SER A 482 39.29 6.86 -49.23
CA SER A 482 38.23 5.90 -49.54
C SER A 482 36.88 6.51 -49.16
N VAL A 483 35.95 6.60 -50.12
CA VAL A 483 34.58 7.11 -49.88
C VAL A 483 33.85 6.32 -48.79
N LEU A 484 34.14 5.01 -48.66
CA LEU A 484 33.58 4.19 -47.58
C LEU A 484 34.20 4.54 -46.23
N PHE A 485 35.51 4.78 -46.21
CA PHE A 485 36.22 5.23 -45.02
C PHE A 485 35.75 6.62 -44.56
N ASP A 486 35.54 7.55 -45.50
CA ASP A 486 35.00 8.88 -45.22
C ASP A 486 33.57 8.80 -44.67
N SER A 487 32.73 7.89 -45.19
CA SER A 487 31.38 7.64 -44.63
C SER A 487 31.45 7.13 -43.18
N ILE A 488 32.36 6.21 -42.87
CA ILE A 488 32.59 5.74 -41.49
C ILE A 488 33.04 6.89 -40.59
N ILE A 489 34.04 7.68 -41.02
CA ILE A 489 34.52 8.85 -40.26
C ILE A 489 33.38 9.83 -40.00
N SER A 490 32.57 10.12 -41.02
CA SER A 490 31.41 11.01 -40.90
C SER A 490 30.38 10.49 -39.89
N GLY A 491 30.15 9.17 -39.87
CA GLY A 491 29.32 8.50 -38.87
C GLY A 491 29.82 8.73 -37.45
N PHE A 492 31.11 8.44 -37.19
CA PHE A 492 31.73 8.70 -35.89
C PHE A 492 31.74 10.19 -35.51
N MET A 493 31.96 11.09 -36.47
CA MET A 493 31.91 12.53 -36.23
C MET A 493 30.51 12.97 -35.79
N THR A 494 29.47 12.42 -36.41
CA THR A 494 28.07 12.69 -36.07
C THR A 494 27.74 12.25 -34.65
N ILE A 495 28.13 11.02 -34.25
CA ILE A 495 27.87 10.53 -32.88
C ILE A 495 28.68 11.32 -31.85
N ASN A 496 29.95 11.63 -32.11
CA ASN A 496 30.75 12.44 -31.19
C ASN A 496 30.17 13.86 -30.99
N LEU A 497 29.67 14.50 -32.06
CA LEU A 497 29.00 15.79 -31.97
C LEU A 497 27.72 15.71 -31.13
N ARG A 498 26.90 14.67 -31.37
CA ARG A 498 25.68 14.42 -30.59
C ARG A 498 25.97 14.14 -29.11
N SER A 499 26.96 13.29 -28.81
CA SER A 499 27.42 12.97 -27.45
C SER A 499 27.86 14.23 -26.70
N LYS A 500 28.57 15.14 -27.39
CA LYS A 500 28.94 16.45 -26.83
C LYS A 500 27.73 17.34 -26.52
N GLU A 501 26.71 17.35 -27.38
CA GLU A 501 25.47 18.10 -27.15
C GLU A 501 24.63 17.51 -26.01
N GLU A 502 24.50 16.19 -25.95
CA GLU A 502 23.79 15.48 -24.89
C GLU A 502 24.47 15.71 -23.53
N LYS A 503 25.80 15.61 -23.48
CA LYS A 503 26.57 15.95 -22.27
C LYS A 503 26.31 17.38 -21.80
N LYS A 504 26.28 18.35 -22.73
CA LYS A 504 25.96 19.75 -22.40
C LYS A 504 24.54 19.92 -21.87
N LYS A 505 23.55 19.18 -22.42
CA LYS A 505 22.16 19.18 -21.91
C LYS A 505 22.08 18.59 -20.51
N VAL A 506 22.79 17.49 -20.27
CA VAL A 506 22.85 16.85 -18.94
C VAL A 506 23.49 17.79 -17.93
N GLU A 507 24.62 18.43 -18.27
CA GLU A 507 25.27 19.43 -17.42
C GLU A 507 24.30 20.56 -17.04
N MET A 508 23.59 21.13 -18.02
CA MET A 508 22.57 22.16 -17.76
C MET A 508 21.41 21.67 -16.89
N SER A 509 20.95 20.42 -17.06
CA SER A 509 19.88 19.85 -16.24
C SER A 509 20.33 19.58 -14.81
N VAL A 510 21.57 19.10 -14.63
CA VAL A 510 22.18 18.89 -13.32
C VAL A 510 22.32 20.21 -12.59
N ASP A 511 22.82 21.25 -13.25
CA ASP A 511 22.93 22.60 -12.67
C ASP A 511 21.55 23.11 -12.20
N GLY A 512 20.49 22.92 -13.00
CA GLY A 512 19.12 23.26 -12.61
C GLY A 512 18.62 22.48 -11.38
N LYS A 513 18.85 21.16 -11.32
CA LYS A 513 18.49 20.34 -10.16
C LYS A 513 19.30 20.70 -8.91
N VAL A 514 20.57 21.05 -9.06
CA VAL A 514 21.42 21.52 -7.96
C VAL A 514 20.87 22.84 -7.41
N GLU A 515 20.44 23.75 -8.26
CA GLU A 515 19.82 25.01 -7.82
C GLU A 515 18.50 24.78 -7.07
N GLU A 516 17.66 23.84 -7.52
CA GLU A 516 16.42 23.45 -6.85
C GLU A 516 16.68 22.82 -5.48
N VAL A 517 17.62 21.88 -5.40
CA VAL A 517 18.03 21.25 -4.13
C VAL A 517 18.62 22.28 -3.17
N ASN A 518 19.39 23.26 -3.67
CA ASN A 518 19.91 24.34 -2.85
C ASN A 518 18.77 25.21 -2.27
N LYS A 519 17.76 25.58 -3.06
CA LYS A 519 16.57 26.31 -2.59
C LYS A 519 15.79 25.52 -1.55
N ALA A 520 15.58 24.22 -1.78
CA ALA A 520 14.92 23.34 -0.81
C ALA A 520 15.73 23.23 0.50
N THR A 521 17.05 23.15 0.40
CA THR A 521 17.96 23.12 1.56
C THR A 521 17.90 24.41 2.36
N GLU A 522 17.85 25.58 1.69
CA GLU A 522 17.67 26.88 2.35
C GLU A 522 16.32 26.96 3.07
N SER A 523 15.24 26.50 2.44
CA SER A 523 13.91 26.44 3.07
C SER A 523 13.89 25.54 4.30
N LEU A 524 14.51 24.35 4.22
CA LEU A 524 14.63 23.43 5.34
C LEU A 524 15.46 24.03 6.48
N LYS A 525 16.56 24.72 6.18
CA LYS A 525 17.36 25.44 7.18
C LYS A 525 16.53 26.50 7.92
N ALA A 526 15.76 27.31 7.19
CA ALA A 526 14.89 28.31 7.81
C ALA A 526 13.81 27.67 8.72
N ARG A 527 13.28 26.51 8.33
CA ARG A 527 12.32 25.76 9.13
C ARG A 527 12.94 25.13 10.38
N ILE A 528 14.17 24.62 10.28
CA ILE A 528 14.95 24.14 11.43
C ILE A 528 15.16 25.28 12.43
N GLU A 529 15.57 26.46 11.96
CA GLU A 529 15.77 27.64 12.81
C GLU A 529 14.46 28.05 13.53
N CYS A 530 13.31 28.01 12.85
CA CYS A 530 12.01 28.25 13.48
C CYS A 530 11.68 27.22 14.58
N HIS A 531 11.91 25.93 14.33
CA HIS A 531 11.67 24.89 15.32
C HIS A 531 12.65 24.95 16.49
N GLU A 532 13.91 25.36 16.28
CA GLU A 532 14.87 25.59 17.36
C GLU A 532 14.43 26.72 18.29
N LEU A 533 13.89 27.81 17.74
CA LEU A 533 13.31 28.91 18.53
C LEU A 533 12.06 28.46 19.33
N GLU A 534 11.20 27.63 18.73
CA GLU A 534 10.04 27.06 19.41
C GLU A 534 10.46 26.15 20.57
N ILE A 535 11.46 25.29 20.35
CA ILE A 535 12.03 24.42 21.39
C ILE A 535 12.61 25.27 22.53
N GLN A 536 13.34 26.35 22.23
CA GLN A 536 13.85 27.26 23.27
C GLN A 536 12.72 27.89 24.09
N SER A 537 11.65 28.35 23.45
CA SER A 537 10.47 28.88 24.14
C SER A 537 9.78 27.83 25.02
N LEU A 538 9.77 26.57 24.60
CA LEU A 538 9.21 25.47 25.40
C LEU A 538 10.11 25.16 26.61
N TYR A 539 11.43 25.21 26.46
CA TYR A 539 12.35 25.05 27.59
C TYR A 539 12.15 26.13 28.65
N THR A 540 12.06 27.40 28.27
CA THR A 540 11.82 28.49 29.24
C THR A 540 10.48 28.32 29.96
N LYS A 541 9.42 27.93 29.24
CA LYS A 541 8.12 27.67 29.84
C LYS A 541 8.16 26.48 30.82
N ASN A 542 8.96 25.46 30.51
CA ASN A 542 9.12 24.31 31.40
C ASN A 542 9.92 24.67 32.66
N GLU A 543 10.91 25.56 32.56
CA GLU A 543 11.63 26.11 33.72
C GLU A 543 10.69 26.91 34.63
N ASP A 544 9.82 27.75 34.05
CA ASP A 544 8.80 28.50 34.82
C ASP A 544 7.83 27.57 35.55
N LEU A 545 7.31 26.54 34.87
CA LEU A 545 6.43 25.53 35.47
C LEU A 545 7.13 24.72 36.56
N GLN A 546 8.43 24.45 36.40
CA GLN A 546 9.21 23.76 37.41
C GLN A 546 9.36 24.64 38.68
N ALA A 547 9.61 25.94 38.51
CA ALA A 547 9.67 26.88 39.62
C ALA A 547 8.32 26.98 40.36
N GLU A 548 7.21 27.05 39.63
CA GLU A 548 5.86 27.05 40.22
C GLU A 548 5.57 25.76 40.99
N ASN A 549 5.95 24.61 40.45
CA ASN A 549 5.82 23.32 41.14
C ASN A 549 6.63 23.27 42.44
N ASP A 550 7.84 23.82 42.45
CA ASP A 550 8.68 23.84 43.64
C ASP A 550 8.14 24.83 44.71
N GLU A 551 7.54 25.95 44.30
CA GLU A 551 6.78 26.83 45.20
C GLU A 551 5.55 26.13 45.80
N MET A 552 4.79 25.40 44.98
CA MET A 552 3.64 24.62 45.46
C MET A 552 4.06 23.54 46.45
N LYS A 553 5.18 22.84 46.23
CA LYS A 553 5.71 21.85 47.18
C LYS A 553 6.04 22.47 48.52
N GLN A 554 6.71 23.63 48.53
CA GLN A 554 7.02 24.35 49.78
C GLN A 554 5.73 24.70 50.54
N LYS A 555 4.70 25.14 49.82
CA LYS A 555 3.39 25.46 50.42
C LYS A 555 2.69 24.24 50.99
N ILE A 556 2.81 23.08 50.34
CA ILE A 556 2.31 21.80 50.86
C ILE A 556 3.04 21.44 52.17
N GLU A 557 4.37 21.56 52.21
CA GLU A 557 5.15 21.28 53.42
C GLU A 557 4.77 22.20 54.60
N GLU A 558 4.51 23.48 54.33
CA GLU A 558 4.01 24.43 55.34
C GLU A 558 2.63 24.03 55.88
N LEU A 559 1.70 23.68 54.99
CA LEU A 559 0.35 23.24 55.37
C LEU A 559 0.38 21.92 56.14
N GLU A 560 1.26 20.97 55.79
CA GLU A 560 1.45 19.73 56.55
C GLU A 560 1.94 19.99 57.97
N LYS A 561 2.83 20.99 58.14
CA LYS A 561 3.32 21.41 59.46
C LYS A 561 2.21 22.07 60.28
N GLU A 562 1.39 22.92 59.68
CA GLU A 562 0.21 23.52 60.34
C GLU A 562 -0.80 22.44 60.75
N LEU A 563 -1.09 21.48 59.87
CA LEU A 563 -1.98 20.35 60.15
C LEU A 563 -1.47 19.53 61.34
N LYS A 564 -0.15 19.27 61.41
CA LYS A 564 0.47 18.55 62.53
C LYS A 564 0.29 19.32 63.85
N ASN A 565 0.56 20.62 63.86
CA ASN A 565 0.39 21.44 65.06
C ASN A 565 -1.08 21.44 65.53
N SER A 566 -2.03 21.55 64.61
CA SER A 566 -3.46 21.53 64.92
C SER A 566 -3.91 20.17 65.48
N LYS A 567 -3.36 19.05 64.98
CA LYS A 567 -3.60 17.72 65.55
C LYS A 567 -3.09 17.60 66.98
N GLU A 568 -1.88 18.06 67.26
CA GLU A 568 -1.30 18.06 68.61
C GLU A 568 -2.11 18.94 69.59
N GLU A 569 -2.65 20.07 69.13
CA GLU A 569 -3.54 20.92 69.91
C GLU A 569 -4.87 20.24 70.21
N ASN A 570 -5.46 19.54 69.23
CA ASN A 570 -6.68 18.76 69.40
C ASN A 570 -6.50 17.61 70.40
N GLU A 571 -5.35 16.92 70.39
CA GLU A 571 -5.03 15.89 71.39
C GLU A 571 -4.97 16.48 72.80
N LYS A 572 -4.33 17.65 72.98
CA LYS A 572 -4.29 18.34 74.29
C LYS A 572 -5.68 18.76 74.76
N LEU A 573 -6.52 19.27 73.86
CA LEU A 573 -7.91 19.61 74.15
C LEU A 573 -8.72 18.38 74.57
N ASN A 574 -8.58 17.27 73.86
CA ASN A 574 -9.24 16.01 74.21
C ASN A 574 -8.80 15.49 75.59
N GLN A 575 -7.50 15.57 75.90
CA GLN A 575 -6.99 15.21 77.22
C GLN A 575 -7.60 16.09 78.33
N THR A 576 -7.68 17.39 78.07
CA THR A 576 -8.27 18.37 79.01
C THR A 576 -9.77 18.11 79.23
N ASN A 577 -10.50 17.79 78.17
CA ASN A 577 -11.91 17.41 78.26
C ASN A 577 -12.10 16.13 79.08
N ALA A 578 -11.24 15.12 78.92
CA ALA A 578 -11.28 13.91 79.73
C ALA A 578 -11.04 14.20 81.23
N ASP A 579 -10.07 15.07 81.55
CA ASP A 579 -9.80 15.49 82.93
C ASP A 579 -10.95 16.28 83.54
N LEU A 580 -11.58 17.16 82.77
CA LEU A 580 -12.77 17.91 83.19
C LEU A 580 -13.96 16.98 83.43
N GLN A 581 -14.17 15.98 82.58
CA GLN A 581 -15.21 14.96 82.76
C GLN A 581 -15.00 14.18 84.07
N SER A 582 -13.76 13.75 84.35
CA SER A 582 -13.41 13.07 85.60
C SER A 582 -13.66 13.94 86.85
N LYS A 583 -13.37 15.25 86.77
CA LYS A 583 -13.69 16.20 87.84
C LYS A 583 -15.20 16.37 88.03
N LEU A 584 -15.95 16.43 86.94
CA LEU A 584 -17.40 16.55 86.97
C LEU A 584 -18.04 15.32 87.65
N ASP A 585 -17.57 14.13 87.32
CA ASP A 585 -18.06 12.88 87.92
C ASP A 585 -17.78 12.82 89.43
N LYS A 586 -16.62 13.33 89.89
CA LYS A 586 -16.29 13.43 91.32
C LYS A 586 -17.19 14.41 92.08
N GLU A 587 -17.50 15.56 91.48
CA GLU A 587 -18.41 16.53 92.11
C GLU A 587 -19.87 16.05 92.08
N LEU A 588 -20.30 15.30 91.06
CA LEU A 588 -21.58 14.61 91.05
C LEU A 588 -21.71 13.59 92.20
N ALA A 589 -20.66 12.81 92.45
CA ALA A 589 -20.63 11.87 93.58
C ALA A 589 -20.74 12.58 94.94
N LYS A 590 -19.98 13.67 95.14
CA LYS A 590 -20.13 14.52 96.35
C LYS A 590 -21.53 15.08 96.52
N THR A 591 -22.16 15.49 95.42
CA THR A 591 -23.51 16.05 95.46
C THR A 591 -24.54 14.98 95.85
N GLN A 592 -24.36 13.75 95.38
CA GLN A 592 -25.15 12.60 95.85
C GLN A 592 -24.94 12.33 97.34
N ASP A 593 -23.69 12.29 97.81
CA ASP A 593 -23.35 12.06 99.22
C ASP A 593 -24.01 13.13 100.13
N LEU A 594 -23.89 14.41 99.76
CA LEU A 594 -24.54 15.52 100.46
C LEU A 594 -26.07 15.44 100.41
N THR A 595 -26.65 14.89 99.34
CA THR A 595 -28.10 14.68 99.23
C THR A 595 -28.57 13.59 100.21
N THR A 596 -27.81 12.50 100.34
CA THR A 596 -28.06 11.47 101.37
C THR A 596 -27.87 11.99 102.79
N GLU A 597 -26.87 12.83 103.05
CA GLU A 597 -26.67 13.47 104.35
C GLU A 597 -27.82 14.42 104.70
N ASN A 598 -28.32 15.20 103.72
CA ASN A 598 -29.50 16.05 103.92
C ASN A 598 -30.78 15.25 104.23
N LEU A 599 -30.94 14.07 103.61
CA LEU A 599 -32.05 13.16 103.92
C LEU A 599 -31.94 12.59 105.34
N GLN A 600 -30.73 12.26 105.80
CA GLN A 600 -30.48 11.84 107.19
C GLN A 600 -30.72 12.97 108.21
N LEU A 601 -30.30 14.21 107.90
CA LEU A 601 -30.58 15.38 108.74
C LEU A 601 -32.07 15.69 108.82
N LYS A 602 -32.84 15.53 107.72
CA LYS A 602 -34.31 15.63 107.75
C LYS A 602 -34.95 14.56 108.65
N ALA A 603 -34.45 13.33 108.64
CA ALA A 603 -34.94 12.26 109.52
C ALA A 603 -34.61 12.54 111.00
N SER A 604 -33.42 13.04 111.30
CA SER A 604 -33.00 13.44 112.65
C SER A 604 -33.82 14.62 113.19
N ASN A 605 -34.08 15.63 112.35
CA ASN A 605 -34.97 16.75 112.70
C ASN A 605 -36.42 16.29 112.98
N SER A 606 -36.92 15.26 112.28
CA SER A 606 -38.23 14.67 112.57
C SER A 606 -38.27 14.01 113.97
N GLN A 607 -37.19 13.35 114.38
CA GLN A 607 -37.07 12.74 115.71
C GLN A 607 -36.91 13.80 116.82
N GLN A 608 -36.15 14.86 116.56
CA GLN A 608 -36.05 16.00 117.49
C GLN A 608 -37.37 16.76 117.63
N LYS A 609 -38.16 16.86 116.55
CA LYS A 609 -39.49 17.48 116.59
C LYS A 609 -40.48 16.69 117.44
N GLN A 610 -40.47 15.35 117.37
CA GLN A 610 -41.24 14.50 118.30
C GLN A 610 -40.81 14.67 119.77
N LYS A 611 -39.51 14.87 120.02
CA LYS A 611 -38.98 15.12 121.37
C LYS A 611 -39.33 16.52 121.91
N ILE A 612 -39.44 17.52 121.02
CA ILE A 612 -39.96 18.86 121.34
C ILE A 612 -41.45 18.79 121.69
N ASP A 613 -42.25 17.96 121.00
CA ASP A 613 -43.68 17.82 121.31
C ASP A 613 -43.93 17.15 122.68
N GLU A 614 -43.08 16.18 123.08
CA GLU A 614 -43.09 15.57 124.42
C GLU A 614 -42.63 16.55 125.53
N LEU A 615 -41.61 17.35 125.25
CA LEU A 615 -41.13 18.41 126.16
C LEU A 615 -42.14 19.57 126.28
N THR A 616 -42.84 19.91 125.19
CA THR A 616 -43.88 20.96 125.18
C THR A 616 -45.09 20.56 126.03
N LYS A 617 -45.44 19.26 126.04
CA LYS A 617 -46.48 18.71 126.92
C LYS A 617 -46.07 18.74 128.41
N SER A 618 -44.78 18.53 128.69
CA SER A 618 -44.20 18.63 130.04
C SER A 618 -44.06 20.08 130.52
N VAL A 619 -43.78 21.02 129.61
CA VAL A 619 -43.67 22.47 129.91
C VAL A 619 -45.04 23.09 130.19
N GLU A 620 -46.12 22.59 129.58
CA GLU A 620 -47.48 23.07 129.86
C GLU A 620 -47.99 22.59 131.25
N GLU A 621 -47.52 21.43 131.73
CA GLU A 621 -47.76 20.93 133.11
C GLU A 621 -46.96 21.73 134.18
N TYR A 622 -45.76 22.24 133.86
CA TYR A 622 -44.99 23.12 134.75
C TYR A 622 -45.42 24.60 134.71
N LYS A 623 -46.03 25.07 133.60
CA LYS A 623 -46.59 26.43 133.48
C LYS A 623 -47.76 26.70 134.43
N GLN A 624 -48.53 25.67 134.81
CA GLN A 624 -49.59 25.78 135.83
C GLN A 624 -49.05 25.90 137.27
N GLN A 625 -47.78 25.57 137.52
CA GLN A 625 -47.15 25.68 138.85
C GLN A 625 -46.36 26.99 139.06
N ILE A 626 -45.91 27.65 137.99
CA ILE A 626 -45.06 28.86 138.06
C ILE A 626 -45.84 30.18 137.93
N GLN A 627 -47.17 30.13 137.75
CA GLN A 627 -48.04 31.30 137.72
C GLN A 627 -48.29 31.97 139.10
N ASN A 628 -47.68 31.46 140.18
CA ASN A 628 -47.82 31.97 141.55
C ASN A 628 -46.56 32.62 142.15
N HIS A 629 -45.47 32.83 141.40
CA HIS A 629 -44.30 33.53 141.94
C HIS A 629 -43.68 34.53 140.95
N VAL A 630 -44.23 35.75 140.95
CA VAL A 630 -43.52 37.06 140.97
C VAL A 630 -42.38 37.23 139.94
N LYS A 631 -42.56 37.90 138.79
CA LYS A 631 -42.73 39.36 138.51
C LYS A 631 -41.41 40.19 138.59
N THR A 632 -41.02 40.74 137.42
CA THR A 632 -40.16 41.93 137.08
C THR A 632 -38.63 41.82 137.28
N GLU A 633 -37.70 42.28 136.41
CA GLU A 633 -37.52 43.49 135.55
C GLU A 633 -36.71 43.13 134.25
N ARG A 634 -36.88 43.62 133.00
CA ARG A 634 -36.94 44.94 132.30
C ARG A 634 -35.61 45.74 132.14
N GLU A 635 -35.07 45.72 130.89
CA GLU A 635 -34.51 46.83 130.06
C GLU A 635 -33.20 47.56 130.51
N ASN A 636 -32.26 48.09 129.70
CA ASN A 636 -32.21 48.53 128.29
C ASN A 636 -30.78 49.00 127.82
N ALA A 637 -30.67 49.30 126.50
CA ALA A 637 -29.78 50.28 125.80
C ALA A 637 -28.30 49.92 125.49
N ALA A 638 -27.66 50.27 124.35
CA ALA A 638 -28.02 51.07 123.16
C ALA A 638 -27.05 50.80 121.99
N TYR A 639 -27.48 51.25 120.79
CA TYR A 639 -26.80 51.29 119.50
C TYR A 639 -25.68 52.34 119.43
N GLU A 640 -24.49 51.98 118.93
CA GLU A 640 -23.52 52.97 118.41
C GLU A 640 -22.48 52.45 117.37
N VAL A 641 -22.53 51.19 116.90
CA VAL A 641 -21.40 50.62 116.10
C VAL A 641 -21.66 50.53 114.58
N LYS A 642 -22.87 50.80 114.08
CA LYS A 642 -23.23 50.47 112.68
C LYS A 642 -22.92 51.55 111.63
N VAL A 643 -22.34 52.69 112.02
CA VAL A 643 -22.00 53.81 111.12
C VAL A 643 -20.53 53.78 110.66
N GLY A 644 -19.62 53.13 111.40
CA GLY A 644 -18.20 53.03 111.03
C GLY A 644 -17.88 52.05 109.90
N GLU A 645 -18.66 50.98 109.73
CA GLU A 645 -18.39 49.92 108.74
C GLU A 645 -18.77 50.28 107.29
N LEU A 646 -19.59 51.31 107.09
CA LEU A 646 -20.05 51.73 105.76
C LEU A 646 -19.08 52.70 105.06
N GLN A 647 -18.24 53.42 105.81
CA GLN A 647 -17.25 54.35 105.24
C GLN A 647 -16.05 53.61 104.61
N GLY A 648 -15.64 52.47 105.17
CA GLY A 648 -14.55 51.65 104.61
C GLY A 648 -14.90 50.92 103.30
N LYS A 649 -16.18 50.68 103.02
CA LYS A 649 -16.64 50.11 101.74
C LYS A 649 -16.64 51.14 100.60
N ILE A 650 -16.81 52.43 100.92
CA ILE A 650 -16.80 53.52 99.93
C ILE A 650 -15.38 53.78 99.40
N ASP A 651 -14.35 53.69 100.25
CA ASP A 651 -12.96 53.90 99.83
C ASP A 651 -12.42 52.77 98.93
N MET A 652 -12.89 51.53 99.13
CA MET A 652 -12.52 50.38 98.28
C MET A 652 -13.18 50.40 96.90
N ILE A 653 -14.41 50.94 96.81
CA ILE A 653 -15.12 51.13 95.54
C ILE A 653 -14.49 52.27 94.73
N THR A 654 -14.04 53.35 95.39
CA THR A 654 -13.41 54.51 94.73
C THR A 654 -12.07 54.13 94.07
N LYS A 655 -11.29 53.23 94.68
CA LYS A 655 -10.03 52.74 94.11
C LYS A 655 -10.24 51.83 92.88
N LYS A 656 -11.26 50.97 92.92
CA LYS A 656 -11.64 50.09 91.80
C LYS A 656 -12.25 50.86 90.62
N ASN A 657 -12.90 52.00 90.88
CA ASN A 657 -13.46 52.87 89.83
C ASN A 657 -12.37 53.60 89.03
N ASN A 658 -11.25 53.96 89.66
CA ASN A 658 -10.12 54.59 88.97
C ASN A 658 -9.35 53.60 88.07
N GLU A 659 -9.21 52.33 88.47
CA GLU A 659 -8.63 51.27 87.61
C GLU A 659 -9.53 50.93 86.41
N LEU A 660 -10.86 50.92 86.62
CA LEU A 660 -11.85 50.76 85.53
C LEU A 660 -11.88 51.95 84.56
N THR A 661 -11.55 53.15 85.03
CA THR A 661 -11.49 54.36 84.17
C THR A 661 -10.28 54.29 83.22
N VAL A 662 -9.11 53.86 83.72
CA VAL A 662 -7.90 53.65 82.88
C VAL A 662 -8.07 52.47 81.90
N SER A 663 -8.76 51.41 82.31
CA SER A 663 -9.09 50.27 81.43
C SER A 663 -10.08 50.67 80.32
N ASN A 664 -11.10 51.49 80.64
CA ASN A 664 -12.02 52.03 79.64
C ASN A 664 -11.33 52.95 78.63
N GLU A 665 -10.30 53.70 79.03
CA GLU A 665 -9.55 54.59 78.14
C GLU A 665 -8.64 53.81 77.17
N SER A 666 -8.04 52.70 77.63
CA SER A 666 -7.33 51.72 76.78
C SER A 666 -8.26 51.03 75.77
N LEU A 667 -9.47 50.62 76.21
CA LEU A 667 -10.47 50.03 75.33
C LEU A 667 -11.02 51.03 74.32
N LYS A 668 -11.17 52.31 74.69
CA LYS A 668 -11.62 53.38 73.79
C LYS A 668 -10.61 53.67 72.68
N ASN A 669 -9.31 53.58 72.96
CA ASN A 669 -8.24 53.69 71.95
C ASN A 669 -8.19 52.46 71.04
N LYS A 670 -8.29 51.24 71.59
CA LYS A 670 -8.43 50.01 70.76
C LYS A 670 -9.68 50.02 69.88
N LEU A 671 -10.79 50.59 70.35
CA LEU A 671 -12.04 50.72 69.58
C LEU A 671 -11.92 51.80 68.49
N LYS A 672 -11.02 52.78 68.67
CA LYS A 672 -10.69 53.79 67.64
C LYS A 672 -9.80 53.19 66.55
N ASP A 673 -8.81 52.37 66.92
CA ASP A 673 -7.93 51.67 65.97
C ASP A 673 -8.71 50.57 65.21
N LEU A 674 -9.57 49.81 65.89
CA LEU A 674 -10.48 48.85 65.24
C LEU A 674 -11.50 49.53 64.33
N LYS A 675 -11.96 50.75 64.64
CA LYS A 675 -12.82 51.53 63.73
C LYS A 675 -12.06 52.00 62.49
N ALA A 676 -10.76 52.32 62.60
CA ALA A 676 -9.92 52.66 61.46
C ALA A 676 -9.64 51.44 60.58
N GLU A 677 -9.34 50.27 61.17
CA GLU A 677 -9.22 49.00 60.44
C GLU A 677 -10.54 48.53 59.81
N PHE A 678 -11.68 48.80 60.46
CA PHE A 678 -13.00 48.48 59.91
C PHE A 678 -13.38 49.41 58.77
N ALA A 679 -12.95 50.68 58.80
CA ALA A 679 -13.14 51.63 57.71
C ALA A 679 -12.30 51.23 56.49
N THR A 680 -11.01 50.89 56.66
CA THR A 680 -10.17 50.41 55.55
C THR A 680 -10.66 49.08 54.98
N LYS A 681 -11.07 48.11 55.82
CA LYS A 681 -11.70 46.88 55.32
C LYS A 681 -13.06 47.12 54.65
N SER A 682 -13.84 48.10 55.10
CA SER A 682 -15.10 48.46 54.45
C SER A 682 -14.87 49.07 53.07
N ASP A 683 -13.81 49.84 52.88
CA ASP A 683 -13.41 50.37 51.56
C ASP A 683 -12.86 49.27 50.65
N ASP A 684 -12.10 48.30 51.19
CA ASP A 684 -11.67 47.11 50.45
C ASP A 684 -12.86 46.23 50.02
N PHE A 685 -13.86 46.03 50.90
CA PHE A 685 -15.09 45.33 50.54
C PHE A 685 -15.89 46.07 49.48
N HIS A 686 -15.94 47.41 49.52
CA HIS A 686 -16.60 48.20 48.49
C HIS A 686 -15.90 48.08 47.13
N ASN A 687 -14.56 48.08 47.11
CA ASN A 687 -13.79 47.85 45.88
C ASN A 687 -13.96 46.42 45.34
N ILE A 688 -14.01 45.41 46.22
CA ILE A 688 -14.29 44.02 45.83
C ILE A 688 -15.72 43.89 45.28
N ASP A 689 -16.71 44.56 45.86
CA ASP A 689 -18.08 44.54 45.33
C ASP A 689 -18.18 45.24 43.97
N VAL A 690 -17.43 46.32 43.75
CA VAL A 690 -17.33 46.99 42.43
C VAL A 690 -16.65 46.08 41.39
N GLU A 691 -15.56 45.40 41.74
CA GLU A 691 -14.90 44.40 40.88
C GLU A 691 -15.81 43.21 40.60
N ARG A 692 -16.56 42.73 41.60
CA ARG A 692 -17.53 41.65 41.46
C ARG A 692 -18.70 42.05 40.57
N GLU A 693 -19.15 43.30 40.63
CA GLU A 693 -20.22 43.81 39.78
C GLU A 693 -19.74 43.99 38.32
N LYS A 694 -18.50 44.45 38.11
CA LYS A 694 -17.86 44.44 36.77
C LYS A 694 -17.74 43.03 36.21
N ALA A 695 -17.23 42.08 37.00
CA ALA A 695 -17.15 40.68 36.60
C ALA A 695 -18.54 40.07 36.33
N SER A 696 -19.56 40.46 37.10
CA SER A 696 -20.94 40.02 36.87
C SER A 696 -21.54 40.61 35.57
N ILE A 697 -21.18 41.84 35.20
CA ILE A 697 -21.56 42.45 33.92
C ILE A 697 -20.85 41.74 32.77
N GLU A 698 -19.56 41.44 32.91
CA GLU A 698 -18.78 40.72 31.89
C GLU A 698 -19.27 39.29 31.69
N ILE A 699 -19.58 38.56 32.77
CA ILE A 699 -20.22 37.24 32.71
C ILE A 699 -21.59 37.31 32.02
N ASN A 700 -22.38 38.35 32.26
CA ASN A 700 -23.67 38.51 31.60
C ASN A 700 -23.51 38.82 30.10
N ASN A 701 -22.53 39.64 29.71
CA ASN A 701 -22.22 39.90 28.31
C ASN A 701 -21.75 38.62 27.60
N LEU A 702 -20.84 37.86 28.22
CA LEU A 702 -20.38 36.57 27.70
C LEU A 702 -21.53 35.55 27.61
N LYS A 703 -22.50 35.54 28.54
CA LYS A 703 -23.70 34.70 28.44
C LYS A 703 -24.61 35.12 27.29
N VAL A 704 -24.70 36.41 26.98
CA VAL A 704 -25.47 36.91 25.82
C VAL A 704 -24.78 36.50 24.52
N GLU A 705 -23.46 36.67 24.42
CA GLU A 705 -22.68 36.23 23.25
C GLU A 705 -22.73 34.71 23.06
N LEU A 706 -22.66 33.94 24.16
CA LEU A 706 -22.80 32.49 24.12
C LEU A 706 -24.17 32.07 23.60
N ARG A 707 -25.26 32.73 24.05
CA ARG A 707 -26.62 32.47 23.53
C ARG A 707 -26.75 32.84 22.05
N GLN A 708 -26.17 33.95 21.61
CA GLN A 708 -26.16 34.33 20.20
C GLN A 708 -25.38 33.33 19.34
N SER A 709 -24.26 32.81 19.86
CA SER A 709 -23.47 31.77 19.21
C SER A 709 -24.20 30.42 19.16
N GLU A 710 -24.91 30.05 20.23
CA GLU A 710 -25.76 28.85 20.28
C GLU A 710 -26.94 28.95 19.30
N ASP A 711 -27.60 30.10 19.22
CA ASP A 711 -28.68 30.34 18.25
C ASP A 711 -28.15 30.31 16.82
N ALA A 712 -26.97 30.88 16.55
CA ALA A 712 -26.32 30.79 15.24
C ALA A 712 -25.96 29.34 14.89
N ARG A 713 -25.44 28.56 15.85
CA ARG A 713 -25.15 27.13 15.68
C ARG A 713 -26.41 26.32 15.38
N LYS A 714 -27.51 26.61 16.09
CA LYS A 714 -28.80 25.95 15.86
C LYS A 714 -29.34 26.27 14.47
N ASN A 715 -29.22 27.53 14.04
CA ASN A 715 -29.65 27.95 12.70
C ASN A 715 -28.80 27.30 11.59
N ILE A 716 -27.48 27.16 11.80
CA ILE A 716 -26.60 26.41 10.89
C ILE A 716 -26.95 24.92 10.86
N HIS A 717 -27.24 24.32 12.02
CA HIS A 717 -27.63 22.93 12.13
C HIS A 717 -28.96 22.66 11.40
N ASP A 718 -29.96 23.53 11.57
CA ASP A 718 -31.25 23.43 10.88
C ASP A 718 -31.10 23.63 9.36
N LYS A 719 -30.24 24.56 8.93
CA LYS A 719 -29.91 24.75 7.50
C LYS A 719 -29.18 23.54 6.91
N SER A 720 -28.26 22.93 7.65
CA SER A 720 -27.56 21.71 7.25
C SER A 720 -28.51 20.52 7.16
N ARG A 721 -29.46 20.39 8.09
CA ARG A 721 -30.53 19.38 8.05
C ARG A 721 -31.41 19.55 6.81
N LEU A 722 -31.84 20.78 6.51
CA LEU A 722 -32.65 21.08 5.32
C LEU A 722 -31.89 20.79 4.02
N LEU A 723 -30.58 21.08 3.97
CA LEU A 723 -29.71 20.77 2.84
C LEU A 723 -29.55 19.26 2.64
N LYS A 724 -29.40 18.48 3.72
CA LYS A 724 -29.36 17.01 3.66
C LYS A 724 -30.68 16.42 3.16
N GLU A 725 -31.80 17.01 3.57
CA GLU A 725 -33.13 16.57 3.13
C GLU A 725 -33.36 16.85 1.65
N LYS A 726 -32.99 18.06 1.18
CA LYS A 726 -32.98 18.38 -0.26
C LYS A 726 -32.05 17.48 -1.05
N LEU A 727 -30.85 17.17 -0.54
CA LEU A 727 -29.90 16.28 -1.21
C LEU A 727 -30.48 14.87 -1.38
N ARG A 728 -31.20 14.35 -0.37
CA ARG A 728 -31.89 13.05 -0.47
C ARG A 728 -33.01 13.08 -1.51
N GLU A 729 -33.78 14.16 -1.59
CA GLU A 729 -34.78 14.34 -2.65
C GLU A 729 -34.13 14.37 -4.03
N THR A 730 -33.03 15.10 -4.22
CA THR A 730 -32.35 15.15 -5.52
C THR A 730 -31.76 13.80 -5.92
N ILE A 731 -31.22 13.03 -4.96
CA ILE A 731 -30.73 11.66 -5.20
C ILE A 731 -31.89 10.77 -5.66
N LYS A 732 -33.05 10.85 -5.00
CA LYS A 732 -34.23 10.06 -5.37
C LYS A 732 -34.73 10.39 -6.79
N VAL A 733 -34.75 11.68 -7.16
CA VAL A 733 -35.11 12.11 -8.52
C VAL A 733 -34.09 11.61 -9.56
N LEU A 734 -32.80 11.60 -9.22
CA LEU A 734 -31.75 11.05 -10.08
C LEU A 734 -31.88 9.53 -10.27
N GLU A 735 -32.23 8.80 -9.22
CA GLU A 735 -32.50 7.36 -9.29
C GLU A 735 -33.72 7.07 -10.18
N GLU A 736 -34.80 7.83 -10.03
CA GLU A 736 -36.00 7.72 -10.88
C GLU A 736 -35.68 8.04 -12.35
N MET A 737 -34.88 9.08 -12.62
CA MET A 737 -34.42 9.41 -13.97
C MET A 737 -33.51 8.32 -14.56
N HIS A 738 -32.64 7.72 -13.75
CA HIS A 738 -31.78 6.63 -14.20
C HIS A 738 -32.60 5.38 -14.56
N GLN A 739 -33.62 5.07 -13.76
CA GLN A 739 -34.56 3.98 -14.03
C GLN A 739 -35.26 4.17 -15.39
N VAL A 740 -35.77 5.39 -15.65
CA VAL A 740 -36.40 5.74 -16.94
C VAL A 740 -35.40 5.66 -18.09
N GLN A 741 -34.15 6.09 -17.88
CA GLN A 741 -33.11 5.99 -18.91
C GLN A 741 -32.78 4.52 -19.25
N VAL A 742 -32.79 3.62 -18.26
CA VAL A 742 -32.58 2.18 -18.47
C VAL A 742 -33.75 1.56 -19.23
N GLU A 743 -34.99 1.92 -18.91
CA GLU A 743 -36.18 1.47 -19.66
C GLU A 743 -36.15 1.95 -21.12
N ASN A 744 -35.83 3.22 -21.37
CA ASN A 744 -35.70 3.74 -22.73
C ASN A 744 -34.62 3.03 -23.53
N ARG A 745 -33.48 2.67 -22.91
CA ARG A 745 -32.43 1.89 -23.60
C ARG A 745 -32.89 0.48 -23.96
N ARG A 746 -33.71 -0.17 -23.12
CA ARG A 746 -34.31 -1.48 -23.44
C ARG A 746 -35.29 -1.35 -24.60
N GLU A 747 -36.14 -0.33 -24.59
CA GLU A 747 -37.11 -0.09 -25.67
C GLU A 747 -36.42 0.20 -27.01
N ILE A 748 -35.33 0.98 -27.00
CA ILE A 748 -34.49 1.21 -28.19
C ILE A 748 -33.89 -0.11 -28.70
N ALA A 749 -33.33 -0.95 -27.83
CA ALA A 749 -32.75 -2.23 -28.22
C ALA A 749 -33.80 -3.19 -28.83
N ASP A 750 -35.02 -3.21 -28.28
CA ASP A 750 -36.12 -4.01 -28.81
C ASP A 750 -36.59 -3.48 -30.18
N LEU A 751 -36.65 -2.15 -30.35
CA LEU A 751 -36.96 -1.53 -31.64
C LEU A 751 -35.87 -1.79 -32.69
N GLU A 752 -34.59 -1.70 -32.33
CA GLU A 752 -33.47 -2.01 -33.22
C GLU A 752 -33.49 -3.47 -33.68
N ARG A 753 -33.76 -4.40 -32.75
CA ARG A 753 -33.94 -5.82 -33.08
C ARG A 753 -35.10 -6.04 -34.05
N ARG A 754 -36.24 -5.41 -33.80
CA ARG A 754 -37.43 -5.53 -34.66
C ARG A 754 -37.21 -4.92 -36.03
N ASN A 755 -36.43 -3.83 -36.11
CA ASN A 755 -36.06 -3.20 -37.36
C ASN A 755 -35.09 -4.08 -38.18
N ALA A 756 -34.14 -4.76 -37.51
CA ALA A 756 -33.28 -5.75 -38.15
C ALA A 756 -34.07 -6.96 -38.69
N GLU A 757 -35.06 -7.45 -37.94
CA GLU A 757 -35.97 -8.52 -38.39
C GLU A 757 -36.80 -8.10 -39.61
N LEU A 758 -37.33 -6.87 -39.62
CA LEU A 758 -38.07 -6.31 -40.75
C LEU A 758 -37.18 -6.10 -41.99
N MET A 759 -35.95 -5.60 -41.80
CA MET A 759 -34.99 -5.45 -42.89
C MET A 759 -34.61 -6.81 -43.51
N ALA A 760 -34.40 -7.83 -42.68
CA ALA A 760 -34.16 -9.20 -43.17
C ALA A 760 -35.36 -9.75 -43.96
N ALA A 761 -36.59 -9.51 -43.48
CA ALA A 761 -37.80 -9.91 -44.20
C ALA A 761 -37.97 -9.18 -45.54
N LEU A 762 -37.67 -7.87 -45.59
CA LEU A 762 -37.68 -7.08 -46.82
C LEU A 762 -36.67 -7.61 -47.84
N THR A 763 -35.46 -7.94 -47.39
CA THR A 763 -34.40 -8.48 -48.24
C THR A 763 -34.80 -9.83 -48.84
N ASN A 764 -35.47 -10.69 -48.04
CA ASN A 764 -36.01 -11.96 -48.53
C ASN A 764 -37.15 -11.77 -49.53
N MET A 765 -38.08 -10.83 -49.28
CA MET A 765 -39.15 -10.52 -50.24
C MET A 765 -38.63 -9.92 -51.55
N GLU A 766 -37.56 -9.13 -51.52
CA GLU A 766 -36.90 -8.65 -52.73
C GLU A 766 -36.23 -9.78 -53.52
N ALA A 767 -35.65 -10.78 -52.82
CA ALA A 767 -35.10 -11.97 -53.46
C ALA A 767 -36.21 -12.82 -54.10
N ASP A 768 -37.33 -13.03 -53.40
CA ASP A 768 -38.48 -13.76 -53.91
C ASP A 768 -39.12 -13.04 -55.11
N LYS A 769 -39.27 -11.71 -55.04
CA LYS A 769 -39.74 -10.90 -56.17
C LYS A 769 -38.86 -11.07 -57.40
N LYS A 770 -37.53 -11.06 -57.26
CA LYS A 770 -36.61 -11.30 -58.37
C LYS A 770 -36.76 -12.71 -58.93
N GLN A 771 -36.99 -13.72 -58.09
CA GLN A 771 -37.29 -15.09 -58.55
C GLN A 771 -38.62 -15.17 -59.30
N PHE A 772 -39.67 -14.50 -58.82
CA PHE A 772 -40.96 -14.43 -59.49
C PHE A 772 -40.89 -13.65 -60.81
N GLU A 773 -40.13 -12.56 -60.90
CA GLU A 773 -39.86 -11.87 -62.17
C GLU A 773 -39.12 -12.79 -63.15
N LEU A 774 -38.17 -13.60 -62.67
CA LEU A 774 -37.47 -14.60 -63.48
C LEU A 774 -38.41 -15.69 -63.99
N ILE A 775 -39.28 -16.22 -63.12
CA ILE A 775 -40.29 -17.22 -63.47
C ILE A 775 -41.30 -16.63 -64.46
N THR A 776 -41.73 -15.37 -64.25
CA THR A 776 -42.64 -14.68 -65.16
C THR A 776 -41.99 -14.50 -66.53
N GLN A 777 -40.73 -14.07 -66.59
CA GLN A 777 -39.97 -14.01 -67.85
C GLN A 777 -39.77 -15.39 -68.50
N PHE A 778 -39.67 -16.45 -67.70
CA PHE A 778 -39.55 -17.83 -68.20
C PHE A 778 -40.88 -18.34 -68.77
N VAL A 779 -42.00 -18.11 -68.06
CA VAL A 779 -43.36 -18.44 -68.51
C VAL A 779 -43.71 -17.65 -69.78
N HIS A 780 -43.38 -16.36 -69.81
CA HIS A 780 -43.59 -15.50 -70.98
C HIS A 780 -42.77 -15.91 -72.21
N ARG A 781 -41.70 -16.71 -72.02
CA ARG A 781 -40.87 -17.29 -73.08
C ARG A 781 -41.41 -18.64 -73.61
N ILE A 782 -42.31 -19.28 -72.88
CA ILE A 782 -42.87 -20.61 -73.21
C ILE A 782 -44.30 -20.49 -73.74
N THR A 783 -45.05 -19.46 -73.35
CA THR A 783 -46.41 -19.21 -73.84
C THR A 783 -46.41 -18.10 -74.91
N ASP A 784 -46.35 -18.51 -76.17
CA ASP A 784 -46.34 -17.60 -77.34
C ASP A 784 -47.74 -17.15 -77.80
N GLU A 785 -48.76 -17.25 -76.95
CA GLU A 785 -50.10 -16.78 -77.28
C GLU A 785 -50.72 -16.03 -76.09
N SER A 786 -50.77 -14.70 -76.21
CA SER A 786 -51.42 -13.69 -75.35
C SER A 786 -50.83 -13.44 -73.93
N PRO A 787 -50.33 -12.22 -73.63
CA PRO A 787 -49.79 -11.86 -72.32
C PRO A 787 -50.92 -11.75 -71.29
N ILE A 788 -50.86 -12.56 -70.24
CA ILE A 788 -51.72 -12.45 -69.06
C ILE A 788 -51.07 -11.42 -68.10
N PRO A 789 -51.77 -10.36 -67.69
CA PRO A 789 -51.23 -9.35 -66.76
C PRO A 789 -50.83 -9.97 -65.41
N PRO A 790 -49.76 -9.50 -64.76
CA PRO A 790 -49.25 -10.05 -63.49
C PRO A 790 -50.29 -10.13 -62.36
N GLU A 791 -51.28 -9.23 -62.39
CA GLU A 791 -52.39 -9.12 -61.43
C GLU A 791 -53.34 -10.33 -61.48
N GLN A 792 -53.43 -11.03 -62.62
CA GLN A 792 -54.25 -12.25 -62.77
C GLN A 792 -53.54 -13.54 -62.31
N LEU A 793 -52.20 -13.56 -62.30
CA LEU A 793 -51.42 -14.70 -61.76
C LEU A 793 -51.45 -14.74 -60.23
N LEU A 794 -51.48 -13.58 -59.58
CA LEU A 794 -51.60 -13.45 -58.12
C LEU A 794 -52.96 -13.95 -57.60
N THR A 795 -54.04 -13.72 -58.35
CA THR A 795 -55.39 -14.19 -57.98
C THR A 795 -55.56 -15.70 -58.15
N MET A 796 -54.85 -16.35 -59.08
CA MET A 796 -54.87 -17.81 -59.23
C MET A 796 -54.07 -18.55 -58.14
N LEU A 797 -53.11 -17.90 -57.49
CA LEU A 797 -52.34 -18.48 -56.38
C LEU A 797 -53.10 -18.41 -55.04
N ASP A 798 -53.95 -17.40 -54.84
CA ASP A 798 -54.81 -17.29 -53.65
C ASP A 798 -55.96 -18.31 -53.64
N GLU A 799 -56.43 -18.79 -54.80
CA GLU A 799 -57.43 -19.86 -54.88
C GLU A 799 -56.89 -21.26 -54.52
N SER A 800 -55.57 -21.43 -54.38
CA SER A 800 -54.95 -22.71 -53.97
C SER A 800 -54.65 -22.83 -52.46
N LYS A 801 -55.04 -21.83 -51.66
CA LYS A 801 -54.97 -21.88 -50.19
C LYS A 801 -56.38 -21.95 -49.58
N ASN A 802 -57.05 -23.08 -49.77
CA ASN A 802 -58.09 -23.58 -48.86
C ASN A 802 -57.67 -24.95 -48.33
#